data_AF-A0AAR2JD62-F1
#
_entry.id   AF-A0AAR2JD62-F1
#
_cell.length_a   1.000
_cell.length_b   1.000
_cell.length_c   1.000
_cell.angle_alpha   90.00
_cell.angle_beta   90.00
_cell.angle_gamma   90.00
#
_symmetry.space_group_name_H-M   'P 1'
#
loop_
_entity.id
_entity.type
_entity.pdbx_description
1 polymer ?
#
loop_
_entity_poly.entity_id
_entity_poly.type
_entity_poly.pdbx_seq_one_letter_code
_entity_poly.pdbx_strand_id
1 'polypeptide(L)'
;MTQQVPESRGLMVRKCSSVSCSSPPSAARRLYRNLSGKFRTNPGSDDTMATGRSDREDIRKATALQGNGVLFEAVEQQDLELVQTLLKEFSAEELDLNTPNSEGLLPLDIAILTNNVPMAKTLLQSGAKESPHFVSPESRAVHLAALVQEAELRVSELVAQVTGAGPAEREESDRERQLKAWEWRLRLYKRMQTGYTHASPPDPPSRVCVCVTSSSSLRVQFQEPLCLNSAVVTKYRVVWSGSPSFSPPLGELVVEDTTLLQCDITGLTAGVPYCVQVCAYNMKGWSAPQASVPVCASPSSWRDVDRRAPRLHSLQEALDQILEQIKEAHQQCTCHDQCKAPPNVRKHSVSKSLRHLFQPTSKFIKNLKRGVYVACVFYRDDNVLVTAEEQLPIVEVDDSYGSLTHDFLWFTKVSYLWEEISWLQQCVGPAQLSCSCTLQTRLKMLQALAHLQATLGTQDLGQVYFEPVRDKHGNALLVLLKEVEGYALEGLRWTPLSKLQIQRKSISSPDEPTALDTLLITLHEKLAYHRRSRKLLAPGLYLGYVKLCSSVEQIRVLVPHKIPNVFCHVKIRDNSHVSREEWQWLQSVCSLEDTVEVCADEQSAPHPLLLELRNAAKELLGRINIPNNQAQDFRVYVHEVIELGESVSFLLLLPPCEEVCTPPGQNNPYSPRSGFFTLPLQIFELVHFEAYCPSFISQYCRASAVLGLESLMSQQALREAFSESELLTAKQKHHKIQELLQQMEEVWREARWMVEVLQCARYKQQPAGVSLGSIIDFTKESVPEKTPSTSSQPDYLPSPVPSPASTPHTSRKHPALSDDENLLEVFLTTDSDYGSSRAQSPRELDLLPPVSPSHTHSYTHSPSYTHTSTRADPSQPDVLQTGG
;
A
#
# COMPACT_ATOMS: atom_id res chain seq x y z
N MET A 1 66.08 -5.36 4.36
CA MET A 1 65.26 -5.08 5.56
C MET A 1 64.02 -4.33 5.10
N THR A 2 62.95 -4.92 4.56
CA THR A 2 62.38 -6.31 4.54
C THR A 2 61.82 -6.85 5.86
N GLN A 3 60.49 -6.70 6.01
CA GLN A 3 59.45 -7.63 6.49
C GLN A 3 58.13 -7.10 5.86
N GLN A 4 57.27 -7.84 5.13
CA GLN A 4 56.57 -9.12 5.35
C GLN A 4 55.47 -9.01 6.44
N VAL A 5 54.23 -9.51 6.33
CA VAL A 5 53.45 -10.30 5.31
C VAL A 5 51.95 -10.33 5.79
N PRO A 6 50.88 -10.80 5.09
CA PRO A 6 50.68 -11.32 3.71
C PRO A 6 49.64 -10.55 2.84
N GLU A 7 49.51 -10.94 1.57
CA GLU A 7 48.29 -10.76 0.75
C GLU A 7 47.67 -12.13 0.39
N SER A 8 46.38 -12.18 0.02
CA SER A 8 45.72 -13.42 -0.42
C SER A 8 44.77 -13.27 -1.63
N ARG A 9 45.35 -13.48 -2.83
CA ARG A 9 44.70 -13.99 -4.06
C ARG A 9 43.42 -13.30 -4.60
N GLY A 10 43.62 -12.38 -5.55
CA GLY A 10 42.63 -12.15 -6.61
C GLY A 10 42.63 -13.28 -7.66
N LEU A 11 41.49 -13.55 -8.29
CA LEU A 11 41.33 -14.56 -9.35
C LEU A 11 41.51 -13.93 -10.74
N MET A 12 42.59 -14.30 -11.46
CA MET A 12 42.79 -13.88 -12.84
C MET A 12 41.91 -14.68 -13.82
N VAL A 13 41.30 -13.97 -14.77
CA VAL A 13 40.60 -14.54 -15.93
C VAL A 13 41.56 -15.40 -16.76
N ARG A 14 41.28 -16.70 -16.86
CA ARG A 14 41.98 -17.61 -17.78
C ARG A 14 41.21 -17.75 -19.09
N LYS A 15 41.86 -17.39 -20.21
CA LYS A 15 41.48 -17.88 -21.53
C LYS A 15 41.66 -19.41 -21.54
N CYS A 16 40.59 -20.17 -21.74
CA CYS A 16 40.71 -21.59 -22.09
C CYS A 16 40.93 -21.72 -23.60
N SER A 17 41.99 -22.43 -23.97
CA SER A 17 42.29 -22.80 -25.36
C SER A 17 41.30 -23.83 -25.89
N SER A 18 41.09 -23.84 -27.20
CA SER A 18 40.34 -24.87 -27.92
C SER A 18 40.86 -26.28 -27.63
N VAL A 19 40.00 -27.15 -27.08
CA VAL A 19 40.25 -28.59 -26.97
C VAL A 19 39.23 -29.32 -27.86
N SER A 20 39.73 -30.03 -28.86
CA SER A 20 38.93 -30.79 -29.82
C SER A 20 38.51 -32.15 -29.25
N CYS A 21 37.27 -32.26 -28.79
CA CYS A 21 36.68 -33.52 -28.32
C CYS A 21 35.69 -34.10 -29.33
N SER A 22 36.19 -34.58 -30.48
CA SER A 22 35.40 -35.32 -31.46
C SER A 22 35.01 -36.71 -30.92
N SER A 23 33.86 -36.80 -30.25
CA SER A 23 33.28 -38.07 -29.78
C SER A 23 32.06 -38.44 -30.64
N PRO A 24 31.98 -39.64 -31.22
CA PRO A 24 30.88 -40.02 -32.11
C PRO A 24 29.57 -40.31 -31.32
N PRO A 25 28.38 -40.12 -31.94
CA PRO A 25 27.07 -40.18 -31.28
C PRO A 25 26.59 -41.59 -30.87
N SER A 26 27.50 -42.58 -30.79
CA SER A 26 27.20 -43.96 -30.41
C SER A 26 27.40 -44.27 -28.93
N ALA A 27 28.11 -43.41 -28.18
CA ALA A 27 28.40 -43.62 -26.75
C ALA A 27 27.13 -43.58 -25.87
N ALA A 28 26.32 -42.53 -26.00
CA ALA A 28 25.08 -42.38 -25.22
C ALA A 28 24.09 -43.53 -25.45
N ARG A 29 23.91 -43.94 -26.71
CA ARG A 29 23.03 -45.07 -27.10
C ARG A 29 23.42 -46.41 -26.45
N ARG A 30 24.69 -46.59 -26.06
CA ARG A 30 25.17 -47.81 -25.39
C ARG A 30 24.97 -47.81 -23.88
N LEU A 31 24.82 -46.65 -23.23
CA LEU A 31 24.61 -46.60 -21.78
C LEU A 31 23.14 -46.93 -21.43
N TYR A 32 22.17 -46.28 -22.07
CA TYR A 32 20.75 -46.53 -21.81
C TYR A 32 20.30 -47.94 -22.22
N ARG A 33 20.76 -48.46 -23.36
CA ARG A 33 20.38 -49.81 -23.86
C ARG A 33 20.85 -50.96 -22.96
N ASN A 34 21.83 -50.74 -22.07
CA ASN A 34 22.36 -51.77 -21.18
C ASN A 34 21.64 -51.87 -19.83
N LEU A 35 20.71 -50.96 -19.50
CA LEU A 35 19.95 -51.01 -18.24
C LEU A 35 18.53 -51.59 -18.42
N SER A 36 17.88 -51.36 -19.57
CA SER A 36 16.55 -51.93 -19.89
C SER A 36 16.61 -53.40 -20.35
N GLY A 37 17.39 -54.22 -19.64
CA GLY A 37 17.86 -55.53 -20.09
C GLY A 37 17.52 -56.74 -19.20
N LYS A 38 16.60 -56.58 -18.25
CA LYS A 38 16.06 -57.67 -17.38
C LYS A 38 14.74 -57.26 -16.72
N PHE A 39 14.05 -58.25 -16.15
CA PHE A 39 12.75 -58.19 -15.45
C PHE A 39 11.48 -58.07 -16.31
N ARG A 40 11.02 -59.25 -16.79
CA ARG A 40 9.59 -59.58 -16.94
C ARG A 40 9.32 -60.93 -16.28
N THR A 41 8.98 -60.92 -15.00
CA THR A 41 8.49 -62.07 -14.23
C THR A 41 7.59 -61.55 -13.12
N ASN A 42 6.31 -61.96 -13.10
CA ASN A 42 5.41 -61.62 -11.99
C ASN A 42 5.91 -62.31 -10.70
N PRO A 43 5.96 -61.61 -9.55
CA PRO A 43 5.86 -62.26 -8.26
C PRO A 43 4.40 -62.72 -8.02
N GLY A 44 4.23 -63.87 -7.39
CA GLY A 44 2.96 -64.26 -6.78
C GLY A 44 2.76 -63.58 -5.42
N SER A 45 1.60 -63.80 -4.81
CA SER A 45 1.30 -63.38 -3.44
C SER A 45 2.11 -64.15 -2.40
N ASP A 46 2.61 -63.45 -1.38
CA ASP A 46 2.70 -63.96 -0.01
C ASP A 46 2.76 -62.78 0.99
N ASP A 47 2.21 -62.98 2.19
CA ASP A 47 2.10 -61.96 3.25
C ASP A 47 3.31 -61.96 4.20
N THR A 48 3.84 -60.79 4.57
CA THR A 48 4.45 -60.60 5.91
C THR A 48 4.48 -59.13 6.34
N MET A 49 4.23 -58.84 7.62
CA MET A 49 4.45 -57.52 8.23
C MET A 49 5.88 -57.35 8.74
N ALA A 50 6.47 -56.14 8.63
CA ALA A 50 6.71 -55.24 9.78
C ALA A 50 7.82 -54.19 9.53
N THR A 51 7.59 -52.94 10.01
CA THR A 51 8.55 -51.80 10.05
C THR A 51 9.05 -51.28 8.68
N GLY A 52 9.34 -49.98 8.48
CA GLY A 52 9.18 -48.87 9.44
C GLY A 52 9.78 -47.52 8.99
N ARG A 53 8.92 -46.63 8.47
CA ARG A 53 9.19 -45.21 8.11
C ARG A 53 10.15 -44.91 6.94
N SER A 54 11.05 -45.79 6.50
CA SER A 54 11.86 -45.53 5.29
C SER A 54 11.06 -45.73 4.00
N ASP A 55 10.25 -46.79 3.96
CA ASP A 55 9.66 -47.35 2.74
C ASP A 55 8.66 -46.40 2.06
N ARG A 56 8.14 -45.40 2.77
CA ARG A 56 7.09 -44.50 2.25
C ARG A 56 7.62 -43.53 1.19
N GLU A 57 8.93 -43.28 1.14
CA GLU A 57 9.55 -42.56 0.02
C GLU A 57 9.90 -43.50 -1.12
N ASP A 58 10.42 -44.70 -0.85
CA ASP A 58 10.89 -45.61 -1.90
C ASP A 58 9.73 -46.31 -2.63
N ILE A 59 8.61 -46.58 -1.93
CA ILE A 59 7.33 -46.95 -2.56
C ILE A 59 6.83 -45.82 -3.47
N ARG A 60 6.92 -44.55 -3.03
CA ARG A 60 6.54 -43.40 -3.87
C ARG A 60 7.44 -43.27 -5.10
N LYS A 61 8.76 -43.46 -4.97
CA LYS A 61 9.70 -43.49 -6.11
C LYS A 61 9.39 -44.64 -7.08
N ALA A 62 8.98 -45.81 -6.56
CA ALA A 62 8.52 -46.92 -7.39
C ALA A 62 7.21 -46.61 -8.13
N THR A 63 6.24 -45.94 -7.49
CA THR A 63 5.01 -45.47 -8.14
C THR A 63 5.30 -44.35 -9.16
N ALA A 64 6.23 -43.44 -8.87
CA ALA A 64 6.68 -42.37 -9.78
C ALA A 64 7.33 -42.92 -11.06
N LEU A 65 8.23 -43.91 -10.93
CA LEU A 65 8.80 -44.66 -12.07
C LEU A 65 7.73 -45.34 -12.93
N GLN A 66 6.62 -45.78 -12.31
CA GLN A 66 5.47 -46.31 -13.03
C GLN A 66 4.63 -45.19 -13.68
N GLY A 67 4.47 -44.05 -13.00
CA GLY A 67 3.74 -42.87 -13.48
C GLY A 67 4.35 -42.22 -14.72
N ASN A 68 5.68 -42.04 -14.78
CA ASN A 68 6.38 -41.54 -15.98
C ASN A 68 6.14 -42.47 -17.18
N GLY A 69 6.25 -43.79 -16.98
CA GLY A 69 5.93 -44.78 -18.02
C GLY A 69 4.49 -44.72 -18.53
N VAL A 70 3.51 -44.58 -17.63
CA VAL A 70 2.09 -44.42 -17.98
C VAL A 70 1.82 -43.07 -18.66
N LEU A 71 2.51 -42.01 -18.27
CA LEU A 71 2.42 -40.70 -18.94
C LEU A 71 2.93 -40.77 -20.39
N PHE A 72 4.09 -41.40 -20.63
CA PHE A 72 4.56 -41.63 -21.99
C PHE A 72 3.59 -42.49 -22.80
N GLU A 73 3.00 -43.53 -22.22
CA GLU A 73 1.98 -44.34 -22.90
C GLU A 73 0.74 -43.53 -23.26
N ALA A 74 0.20 -42.73 -22.34
CA ALA A 74 -0.92 -41.83 -22.60
C ALA A 74 -0.63 -40.81 -23.72
N VAL A 75 0.59 -40.25 -23.73
CA VAL A 75 1.05 -39.31 -24.75
C VAL A 75 1.30 -39.99 -26.11
N GLU A 76 1.88 -41.21 -26.14
CA GLU A 76 2.01 -42.02 -27.38
C GLU A 76 0.63 -42.42 -27.94
N GLN A 77 -0.37 -42.63 -27.06
CA GLN A 77 -1.77 -42.93 -27.44
C GLN A 77 -2.61 -41.68 -27.77
N GLN A 78 -2.11 -40.48 -27.42
CA GLN A 78 -2.78 -39.17 -27.56
C GLN A 78 -4.00 -38.97 -26.64
N ASP A 79 -4.04 -39.66 -25.49
CA ASP A 79 -5.10 -39.52 -24.48
C ASP A 79 -4.88 -38.28 -23.59
N LEU A 80 -5.55 -37.18 -23.96
CA LEU A 80 -5.50 -35.91 -23.24
C LEU A 80 -6.12 -35.99 -21.84
N GLU A 81 -7.15 -36.81 -21.63
CA GLU A 81 -7.87 -36.87 -20.35
C GLU A 81 -7.07 -37.65 -19.31
N LEU A 82 -6.41 -38.75 -19.72
CA LEU A 82 -5.47 -39.47 -18.87
C LEU A 82 -4.25 -38.60 -18.53
N VAL A 83 -3.66 -37.89 -19.50
CA VAL A 83 -2.56 -36.93 -19.25
C VAL A 83 -2.99 -35.83 -18.27
N GLN A 84 -4.16 -35.22 -18.47
CA GLN A 84 -4.73 -34.25 -17.54
C GLN A 84 -5.00 -34.82 -16.15
N THR A 85 -5.31 -36.11 -16.02
CA THR A 85 -5.57 -36.76 -14.73
C THR A 85 -4.26 -36.96 -13.97
N LEU A 86 -3.24 -37.52 -14.63
CA LEU A 86 -1.91 -37.69 -14.06
C LEU A 86 -1.32 -36.35 -13.57
N LEU A 87 -1.42 -35.29 -14.38
CA LEU A 87 -0.93 -33.95 -14.05
C LEU A 87 -1.74 -33.22 -12.95
N LYS A 88 -2.87 -33.79 -12.49
CA LYS A 88 -3.64 -33.32 -11.32
C LYS A 88 -3.37 -34.16 -10.07
N GLU A 89 -2.99 -35.42 -10.23
CA GLU A 89 -2.73 -36.37 -9.14
C GLU A 89 -1.26 -36.38 -8.67
N PHE A 90 -0.32 -36.06 -9.55
CA PHE A 90 1.13 -36.10 -9.29
C PHE A 90 1.82 -34.78 -9.67
N SER A 91 2.90 -34.45 -8.96
CA SER A 91 3.72 -33.27 -9.29
C SER A 91 4.62 -33.50 -10.52
N ALA A 92 5.12 -32.40 -11.11
CA ALA A 92 6.03 -32.43 -12.25
C ALA A 92 7.36 -33.15 -11.95
N GLU A 93 7.80 -33.16 -10.69
CA GLU A 93 8.98 -33.88 -10.22
C GLU A 93 8.70 -35.39 -10.03
N GLU A 94 7.50 -35.75 -9.58
CA GLU A 94 7.07 -37.17 -9.46
C GLU A 94 6.78 -37.82 -10.82
N LEU A 95 6.35 -37.05 -11.82
CA LEU A 95 6.16 -37.52 -13.20
C LEU A 95 7.41 -37.40 -14.07
N ASP A 96 8.42 -36.66 -13.63
CA ASP A 96 9.72 -36.48 -14.31
C ASP A 96 9.54 -36.11 -15.81
N LEU A 97 8.76 -35.06 -16.04
CA LEU A 97 8.31 -34.58 -17.37
C LEU A 97 9.46 -34.21 -18.34
N ASN A 98 10.67 -34.09 -17.81
CA ASN A 98 11.85 -33.55 -18.48
C ASN A 98 12.98 -34.59 -18.70
N THR A 99 12.72 -35.87 -18.41
CA THR A 99 13.63 -36.98 -18.74
C THR A 99 13.18 -37.71 -20.01
N PRO A 100 14.06 -37.91 -21.02
CA PRO A 100 13.69 -38.52 -22.28
C PRO A 100 13.53 -40.05 -22.19
N ASN A 101 12.66 -40.59 -23.05
CA ASN A 101 12.48 -42.04 -23.22
C ASN A 101 13.69 -42.70 -23.92
N SER A 102 13.58 -44.02 -24.17
CA SER A 102 14.63 -44.81 -24.84
C SER A 102 15.05 -44.28 -26.22
N GLU A 103 14.17 -43.54 -26.89
CA GLU A 103 14.40 -42.96 -28.21
C GLU A 103 15.00 -41.54 -28.14
N GLY A 104 15.02 -40.90 -26.97
CA GLY A 104 15.53 -39.54 -26.78
C GLY A 104 14.46 -38.43 -26.83
N LEU A 105 13.18 -38.80 -26.82
CA LEU A 105 12.03 -37.88 -26.90
C LEU A 105 11.47 -37.58 -25.51
N LEU A 106 11.05 -36.33 -25.28
CA LEU A 106 10.21 -35.96 -24.14
C LEU A 106 8.72 -36.12 -24.45
N PRO A 107 7.83 -36.19 -23.42
CA PRO A 107 6.38 -36.19 -23.65
C PRO A 107 5.93 -34.93 -24.41
N LEU A 108 6.57 -33.78 -24.15
CA LEU A 108 6.31 -32.54 -24.86
C LEU A 108 6.76 -32.59 -26.33
N ASP A 109 7.92 -33.19 -26.65
CA ASP A 109 8.34 -33.37 -28.06
C ASP A 109 7.27 -34.12 -28.84
N ILE A 110 6.77 -35.25 -28.30
CA ILE A 110 5.73 -36.05 -28.94
C ILE A 110 4.45 -35.23 -29.13
N ALA A 111 3.99 -34.51 -28.09
CA ALA A 111 2.77 -33.71 -28.14
C ALA A 111 2.80 -32.62 -29.21
N ILE A 112 3.92 -31.89 -29.34
CA ILE A 112 4.04 -30.85 -30.37
C ILE A 112 4.26 -31.49 -31.75
N LEU A 113 5.05 -32.56 -31.87
CA LEU A 113 5.33 -33.23 -33.14
C LEU A 113 4.09 -33.90 -33.75
N THR A 114 3.16 -34.40 -32.96
CA THR A 114 1.86 -34.88 -33.47
C THR A 114 0.85 -33.76 -33.74
N ASN A 115 1.21 -32.49 -33.49
CA ASN A 115 0.35 -31.31 -33.52
C ASN A 115 -0.86 -31.41 -32.57
N ASN A 116 -0.65 -31.92 -31.35
CA ASN A 116 -1.65 -31.99 -30.30
C ASN A 116 -1.52 -30.77 -29.36
N VAL A 117 -1.98 -29.61 -29.86
CA VAL A 117 -1.86 -28.30 -29.16
C VAL A 117 -2.40 -28.33 -27.73
N PRO A 118 -3.59 -28.90 -27.41
CA PRO A 118 -4.08 -28.95 -26.04
C PRO A 118 -3.12 -29.70 -25.11
N MET A 119 -2.69 -30.90 -25.51
CA MET A 119 -1.78 -31.73 -24.70
C MET A 119 -0.42 -31.06 -24.49
N ALA A 120 0.12 -30.41 -25.52
CA ALA A 120 1.36 -29.66 -25.42
C ALA A 120 1.23 -28.44 -24.49
N LYS A 121 0.10 -27.71 -24.53
CA LYS A 121 -0.16 -26.61 -23.59
C LYS A 121 -0.32 -27.09 -22.15
N THR A 122 -1.02 -28.20 -21.89
CA THR A 122 -1.12 -28.77 -20.54
C THR A 122 0.24 -29.19 -20.00
N LEU A 123 1.09 -29.83 -20.83
CA LEU A 123 2.45 -30.21 -20.43
C LEU A 123 3.34 -28.99 -20.14
N LEU A 124 3.29 -27.93 -20.97
CA LEU A 124 4.01 -26.67 -20.74
C LEU A 124 3.56 -25.98 -19.45
N GLN A 125 2.25 -25.91 -19.19
CA GLN A 125 1.68 -25.37 -17.93
C GLN A 125 2.09 -26.18 -16.69
N SER A 126 2.51 -27.43 -16.87
CA SER A 126 3.06 -28.29 -15.81
C SER A 126 4.60 -28.28 -15.74
N GLY A 127 5.29 -27.40 -16.48
CA GLY A 127 6.75 -27.26 -16.42
C GLY A 127 7.55 -28.25 -17.29
N ALA A 128 6.91 -28.90 -18.26
CA ALA A 128 7.63 -29.64 -19.30
C ALA A 128 8.38 -28.69 -20.25
N LYS A 129 9.59 -29.05 -20.66
CA LYS A 129 10.48 -28.26 -21.51
C LYS A 129 10.84 -28.98 -22.81
N GLU A 130 11.45 -28.25 -23.75
CA GLU A 130 11.97 -28.83 -25.00
C GLU A 130 13.25 -29.66 -24.73
N SER A 131 13.40 -30.81 -25.42
CA SER A 131 14.58 -31.68 -25.24
C SER A 131 15.88 -30.99 -25.68
N PRO A 132 16.91 -30.90 -24.82
CA PRO A 132 18.19 -30.28 -25.15
C PRO A 132 19.04 -31.11 -26.13
N HIS A 133 18.60 -32.32 -26.48
CA HIS A 133 19.31 -33.18 -27.43
C HIS A 133 19.17 -32.72 -28.89
N PHE A 134 18.15 -31.91 -29.20
CA PHE A 134 17.90 -31.38 -30.55
C PHE A 134 18.62 -30.06 -30.79
N VAL A 135 19.96 -30.11 -30.81
CA VAL A 135 20.86 -28.95 -30.93
C VAL A 135 20.61 -28.13 -32.22
N SER A 136 20.01 -28.73 -33.25
CA SER A 136 19.51 -28.00 -34.43
C SER A 136 18.23 -28.62 -35.03
N PRO A 137 17.44 -27.87 -35.81
CA PRO A 137 16.26 -28.41 -36.51
C PRO A 137 16.60 -29.59 -37.43
N GLU A 138 17.76 -29.56 -38.10
CA GLU A 138 18.24 -30.63 -38.98
C GLU A 138 18.54 -31.90 -38.19
N SER A 139 19.10 -31.78 -36.98
CA SER A 139 19.35 -32.92 -36.10
C SER A 139 18.05 -33.64 -35.69
N ARG A 140 16.98 -32.87 -35.42
CA ARG A 140 15.63 -33.39 -35.13
C ARG A 140 15.01 -34.06 -36.37
N ALA A 141 15.17 -33.47 -37.56
CA ALA A 141 14.69 -34.06 -38.81
C ALA A 141 15.35 -35.41 -39.13
N VAL A 142 16.68 -35.50 -39.00
CA VAL A 142 17.45 -36.75 -39.20
C VAL A 142 17.07 -37.81 -38.16
N HIS A 143 16.87 -37.40 -36.90
CA HIS A 143 16.43 -38.30 -35.84
C HIS A 143 15.04 -38.90 -36.12
N LEU A 144 14.06 -38.09 -36.51
CA LEU A 144 12.71 -38.56 -36.84
C LEU A 144 12.70 -39.51 -38.04
N ALA A 145 13.52 -39.24 -39.07
CA ALA A 145 13.69 -40.16 -40.19
C ALA A 145 14.27 -41.52 -39.75
N ALA A 146 15.22 -41.53 -38.81
CA ALA A 146 15.79 -42.76 -38.27
C ALA A 146 14.78 -43.56 -37.41
N LEU A 147 13.92 -42.90 -36.63
CA LEU A 147 12.85 -43.57 -35.87
C LEU A 147 11.81 -44.21 -36.79
N VAL A 148 11.41 -43.52 -37.87
CA VAL A 148 10.53 -44.11 -38.88
C VAL A 148 11.19 -45.33 -39.53
N GLN A 149 12.47 -45.24 -39.92
CA GLN A 149 13.19 -46.35 -40.56
C GLN A 149 13.34 -47.58 -39.65
N GLU A 150 13.71 -47.41 -38.38
CA GLU A 150 13.78 -48.53 -37.41
C GLU A 150 12.39 -49.16 -37.21
N ALA A 151 11.32 -48.35 -37.10
CA ALA A 151 9.97 -48.88 -36.97
C ALA A 151 9.48 -49.63 -38.23
N GLU A 152 9.84 -49.18 -39.43
CA GLU A 152 9.54 -49.92 -40.69
C GLU A 152 10.28 -51.26 -40.75
N LEU A 153 11.54 -51.30 -40.31
CA LEU A 153 12.32 -52.53 -40.20
C LEU A 153 11.70 -53.50 -39.18
N ARG A 154 11.34 -53.02 -37.97
CA ARG A 154 10.72 -53.84 -36.92
C ARG A 154 9.36 -54.41 -37.33
N VAL A 155 8.51 -53.61 -37.99
CA VAL A 155 7.24 -54.10 -38.56
C VAL A 155 7.52 -55.18 -39.63
N SER A 156 8.48 -54.95 -40.53
CA SER A 156 8.83 -55.91 -41.59
C SER A 156 9.37 -57.24 -41.02
N GLU A 157 10.26 -57.18 -40.04
CA GLU A 157 10.79 -58.36 -39.32
C GLU A 157 9.66 -59.15 -38.61
N LEU A 158 8.73 -58.45 -37.96
CA LEU A 158 7.63 -59.09 -37.21
C LEU A 158 6.56 -59.68 -38.14
N VAL A 159 6.22 -59.01 -39.25
CA VAL A 159 5.34 -59.57 -40.30
C VAL A 159 5.93 -60.86 -40.88
N ALA A 160 7.24 -60.89 -41.17
CA ALA A 160 7.91 -62.09 -41.66
C ALA A 160 7.93 -63.23 -40.62
N GLN A 161 8.03 -62.91 -39.33
CA GLN A 161 7.98 -63.91 -38.25
C GLN A 161 6.56 -64.45 -38.00
N VAL A 162 5.53 -63.61 -38.09
CA VAL A 162 4.12 -64.03 -37.94
C VAL A 162 3.66 -64.85 -39.15
N THR A 163 4.05 -64.46 -40.37
CA THR A 163 3.67 -65.20 -41.59
C THR A 163 4.50 -66.47 -41.86
N GLY A 164 5.63 -66.66 -41.15
CA GLY A 164 6.56 -67.79 -41.34
C GLY A 164 6.60 -68.82 -40.21
N ALA A 165 5.80 -68.68 -39.15
CA ALA A 165 5.85 -69.57 -37.98
C ALA A 165 4.95 -70.82 -38.12
N GLY A 166 5.39 -71.92 -37.49
CA GLY A 166 4.53 -73.08 -37.20
C GLY A 166 3.76 -72.91 -35.89
N PRO A 167 2.70 -73.70 -35.64
CA PRO A 167 1.74 -73.45 -34.57
C PRO A 167 2.35 -73.55 -33.17
N ALA A 168 2.48 -72.40 -32.52
CA ALA A 168 2.92 -72.23 -31.14
C ALA A 168 2.11 -71.08 -30.53
N GLU A 169 0.81 -71.31 -30.35
CA GLU A 169 -0.26 -70.32 -30.10
C GLU A 169 0.10 -69.20 -29.11
N ARG A 170 0.88 -69.51 -28.07
CA ARG A 170 1.28 -68.55 -27.04
C ARG A 170 2.37 -67.57 -27.50
N GLU A 171 3.37 -68.05 -28.25
CA GLU A 171 4.37 -67.15 -28.85
C GLU A 171 3.77 -66.37 -30.02
N GLU A 172 2.85 -66.99 -30.76
CA GLU A 172 2.13 -66.38 -31.88
C GLU A 172 1.29 -65.18 -31.42
N SER A 173 0.50 -65.34 -30.35
CA SER A 173 -0.26 -64.23 -29.74
C SER A 173 0.64 -63.09 -29.22
N ASP A 174 1.82 -63.39 -28.67
CA ASP A 174 2.75 -62.35 -28.21
C ASP A 174 3.49 -61.67 -29.37
N ARG A 175 3.81 -62.38 -30.47
CA ARG A 175 4.34 -61.79 -31.71
C ARG A 175 3.31 -60.87 -32.37
N GLU A 176 2.03 -61.27 -32.44
CA GLU A 176 0.97 -60.39 -32.94
C GLU A 176 0.82 -59.10 -32.13
N ARG A 177 0.87 -59.18 -30.79
CA ARG A 177 0.79 -57.99 -29.92
C ARG A 177 1.97 -57.05 -30.17
N GLN A 178 3.18 -57.59 -30.32
CA GLN A 178 4.37 -56.81 -30.65
C GLN A 178 4.25 -56.15 -32.02
N LEU A 179 3.75 -56.88 -33.03
CA LEU A 179 3.49 -56.32 -34.37
C LEU A 179 2.50 -55.14 -34.30
N LYS A 180 1.34 -55.33 -33.68
CA LYS A 180 0.31 -54.28 -33.52
C LYS A 180 0.84 -53.04 -32.78
N ALA A 181 1.72 -53.22 -31.79
CA ALA A 181 2.39 -52.12 -31.08
C ALA A 181 3.41 -51.38 -31.95
N TRP A 182 4.22 -52.10 -32.76
CA TRP A 182 5.15 -51.47 -33.70
C TRP A 182 4.43 -50.79 -34.87
N GLU A 183 3.30 -51.32 -35.33
CA GLU A 183 2.40 -50.66 -36.30
C GLU A 183 1.77 -49.38 -35.74
N TRP A 184 1.52 -49.30 -34.43
CA TRP A 184 1.14 -48.03 -33.79
C TRP A 184 2.31 -47.04 -33.77
N ARG A 185 3.49 -47.45 -33.29
CA ARG A 185 4.68 -46.58 -33.26
C ARG A 185 5.10 -46.08 -34.64
N LEU A 186 5.02 -46.93 -35.66
CA LEU A 186 5.27 -46.53 -37.05
C LEU A 186 4.29 -45.44 -37.52
N ARG A 187 3.00 -45.54 -37.18
CA ARG A 187 2.01 -44.48 -37.47
C ARG A 187 2.29 -43.21 -36.66
N LEU A 188 2.66 -43.34 -35.39
CA LEU A 188 3.02 -42.22 -34.53
C LEU A 188 4.25 -41.47 -35.06
N TYR A 189 5.35 -42.16 -35.35
CA TYR A 189 6.58 -41.54 -35.88
C TYR A 189 6.37 -40.96 -37.28
N LYS A 190 5.55 -41.58 -38.14
CA LYS A 190 5.16 -40.97 -39.42
C LYS A 190 4.32 -39.71 -39.24
N ARG A 191 3.38 -39.68 -38.28
CA ARG A 191 2.64 -38.46 -37.91
C ARG A 191 3.56 -37.37 -37.36
N MET A 192 4.53 -37.74 -36.52
CA MET A 192 5.54 -36.82 -35.98
C MET A 192 6.44 -36.26 -37.09
N GLN A 193 6.83 -37.09 -38.07
CA GLN A 193 7.62 -36.67 -39.22
C GLN A 193 6.82 -35.74 -40.15
N THR A 194 5.53 -35.99 -40.41
CA THR A 194 4.70 -35.08 -41.21
C THR A 194 4.40 -33.77 -40.48
N GLY A 195 4.08 -33.83 -39.18
CA GLY A 195 3.92 -32.65 -38.32
C GLY A 195 5.18 -31.78 -38.31
N TYR A 196 6.35 -32.39 -38.11
CA TYR A 196 7.63 -31.70 -38.25
C TYR A 196 7.83 -31.13 -39.67
N THR A 197 7.50 -31.87 -40.73
CA THR A 197 7.73 -31.42 -42.11
C THR A 197 6.88 -30.20 -42.47
N HIS A 198 5.63 -30.13 -42.00
CA HIS A 198 4.70 -29.04 -42.29
C HIS A 198 4.72 -27.88 -41.28
N ALA A 199 5.41 -28.01 -40.13
CA ALA A 199 5.55 -26.93 -39.16
C ALA A 199 6.50 -25.81 -39.63
N SER A 200 6.10 -24.56 -39.36
CA SER A 200 6.91 -23.34 -39.43
C SER A 200 7.37 -22.89 -38.04
N PRO A 201 8.26 -21.89 -37.93
CA PRO A 201 8.37 -21.06 -36.72
C PRO A 201 7.02 -20.41 -36.37
N PRO A 202 6.81 -19.92 -35.14
CA PRO A 202 5.59 -19.22 -34.76
C PRO A 202 5.49 -17.85 -35.41
N ASP A 203 4.28 -17.31 -35.45
CA ASP A 203 4.05 -15.88 -35.65
C ASP A 203 4.64 -15.06 -34.48
N PRO A 204 4.94 -13.76 -34.66
CA PRO A 204 5.38 -12.87 -33.59
C PRO A 204 4.43 -12.85 -32.37
N PRO A 205 4.94 -12.63 -31.14
CA PRO A 205 4.11 -12.34 -29.97
C PRO A 205 3.22 -11.12 -30.21
N SER A 206 2.03 -11.09 -29.62
CA SER A 206 1.10 -9.96 -29.77
C SER A 206 1.16 -9.01 -28.56
N ARG A 207 0.69 -7.77 -28.75
CA ARG A 207 0.63 -6.72 -27.70
C ARG A 207 1.90 -6.59 -26.85
N VAL A 208 3.08 -6.61 -27.48
CA VAL A 208 4.34 -6.32 -26.78
C VAL A 208 4.32 -4.86 -26.35
N CYS A 209 4.42 -4.59 -25.05
CA CYS A 209 4.59 -3.26 -24.50
C CYS A 209 5.78 -3.20 -23.52
N VAL A 210 6.30 -2.00 -23.31
CA VAL A 210 7.37 -1.73 -22.36
C VAL A 210 7.01 -0.51 -21.51
N CYS A 211 7.23 -0.56 -20.21
CA CYS A 211 7.02 0.56 -19.30
C CYS A 211 8.15 0.69 -18.28
N VAL A 212 8.34 1.90 -17.75
CA VAL A 212 9.38 2.19 -16.76
C VAL A 212 8.92 1.77 -15.38
N THR A 213 9.70 0.94 -14.68
CA THR A 213 9.38 0.47 -13.32
C THR A 213 10.29 1.04 -12.24
N SER A 214 11.44 1.62 -12.61
CA SER A 214 12.27 2.45 -11.74
C SER A 214 13.21 3.31 -12.57
N SER A 215 14.04 4.13 -11.92
CA SER A 215 15.17 4.82 -12.54
C SER A 215 16.23 3.90 -13.18
N SER A 216 16.18 2.58 -12.97
CA SER A 216 17.14 1.60 -13.51
C SER A 216 16.50 0.31 -14.06
N SER A 217 15.18 0.29 -14.26
CA SER A 217 14.46 -0.90 -14.76
C SER A 217 13.28 -0.59 -15.66
N LEU A 218 13.06 -1.50 -16.61
CA LEU A 218 11.88 -1.54 -17.49
C LEU A 218 11.15 -2.87 -17.27
N ARG A 219 9.82 -2.86 -17.35
CA ARG A 219 9.00 -4.07 -17.47
C ARG A 219 8.55 -4.24 -18.90
N VAL A 220 8.63 -5.48 -19.40
CA VAL A 220 8.13 -5.88 -20.72
C VAL A 220 6.98 -6.85 -20.51
N GLN A 221 5.82 -6.57 -21.12
CA GLN A 221 4.66 -7.47 -21.12
C GLN A 221 4.28 -7.78 -22.57
N PHE A 222 3.70 -8.96 -22.80
CA PHE A 222 3.30 -9.42 -24.13
C PHE A 222 2.15 -10.43 -24.03
N GLN A 223 1.68 -10.92 -25.17
CA GLN A 223 0.64 -11.94 -25.29
C GLN A 223 1.04 -12.99 -26.33
N GLU A 224 0.40 -14.17 -26.29
CA GLU A 224 0.60 -15.21 -27.30
C GLU A 224 0.35 -14.67 -28.74
N PRO A 225 0.95 -15.28 -29.78
CA PRO A 225 0.62 -14.95 -31.17
C PRO A 225 -0.86 -15.19 -31.48
N LEU A 226 -1.49 -14.30 -32.27
CA LEU A 226 -2.94 -14.30 -32.51
C LEU A 226 -3.46 -15.41 -33.46
N CYS A 227 -2.58 -16.25 -33.99
CA CYS A 227 -2.91 -17.17 -35.08
C CYS A 227 -3.58 -18.46 -34.60
N LEU A 228 -4.79 -18.74 -35.12
CA LEU A 228 -5.60 -19.91 -34.76
C LEU A 228 -4.96 -21.25 -35.16
N ASN A 229 -4.09 -21.27 -36.17
CA ASN A 229 -3.34 -22.47 -36.60
C ASN A 229 -2.11 -22.71 -35.71
N SER A 230 -2.27 -22.52 -34.38
CA SER A 230 -1.18 -22.21 -33.45
C SER A 230 -0.05 -23.23 -33.42
N ALA A 231 1.09 -22.84 -34.00
CA ALA A 231 2.36 -23.47 -33.72
C ALA A 231 2.69 -23.27 -32.22
N VAL A 232 2.79 -24.36 -31.46
CA VAL A 232 2.95 -24.28 -30.00
C VAL A 232 4.23 -23.53 -29.63
N VAL A 233 4.07 -22.37 -28.98
CA VAL A 233 5.20 -21.62 -28.42
C VAL A 233 5.70 -22.35 -27.18
N THR A 234 7.03 -22.45 -27.04
CA THR A 234 7.72 -23.22 -25.99
C THR A 234 8.71 -22.38 -25.17
N LYS A 235 9.03 -21.18 -25.65
CA LYS A 235 9.78 -20.13 -24.93
C LYS A 235 9.63 -18.80 -25.68
N TYR A 236 9.86 -17.70 -24.98
CA TYR A 236 9.98 -16.36 -25.56
C TYR A 236 11.40 -15.85 -25.37
N ARG A 237 11.81 -14.87 -26.17
CA ARG A 237 13.05 -14.11 -25.95
C ARG A 237 12.80 -12.63 -26.11
N VAL A 238 13.19 -11.88 -25.09
CA VAL A 238 13.21 -10.42 -25.07
C VAL A 238 14.62 -9.95 -25.38
N VAL A 239 14.78 -8.98 -26.29
CA VAL A 239 16.07 -8.40 -26.69
C VAL A 239 15.99 -6.89 -26.59
N TRP A 240 17.02 -6.25 -26.04
CA TRP A 240 17.08 -4.79 -25.93
C TRP A 240 18.36 -4.20 -26.53
N SER A 241 18.27 -2.97 -27.03
CA SER A 241 19.38 -2.22 -27.64
C SER A 241 19.21 -0.71 -27.44
N GLY A 242 20.30 0.05 -27.51
CA GLY A 242 20.27 1.51 -27.58
C GLY A 242 19.91 2.06 -28.98
N SER A 243 19.55 1.20 -29.93
CA SER A 243 19.13 1.56 -31.29
C SER A 243 17.86 0.80 -31.69
N PRO A 244 16.89 1.45 -32.36
CA PRO A 244 15.73 0.75 -32.94
C PRO A 244 16.10 -0.18 -34.11
N SER A 245 17.36 -0.17 -34.57
CA SER A 245 17.91 -1.18 -35.48
C SER A 245 18.29 -2.50 -34.79
N PHE A 246 18.26 -2.53 -33.45
CA PHE A 246 18.74 -3.62 -32.59
C PHE A 246 20.19 -4.06 -32.84
N SER A 247 21.02 -3.20 -33.44
CA SER A 247 22.42 -3.47 -33.76
C SER A 247 23.34 -2.40 -33.16
N PRO A 248 24.26 -2.78 -32.23
CA PRO A 248 24.36 -4.07 -31.56
C PRO A 248 23.22 -4.28 -30.54
N PRO A 249 22.85 -5.53 -30.20
CA PRO A 249 22.06 -5.80 -29.00
C PRO A 249 22.89 -5.47 -27.75
N LEU A 250 22.24 -4.93 -26.71
CA LEU A 250 22.86 -4.67 -25.41
C LEU A 250 22.59 -5.79 -24.40
N GLY A 251 21.55 -6.59 -24.62
CA GLY A 251 21.27 -7.81 -23.86
C GLY A 251 20.07 -8.57 -24.40
N GLU A 252 19.92 -9.82 -23.95
CA GLU A 252 18.76 -10.67 -24.19
C GLU A 252 18.37 -11.45 -22.93
N LEU A 253 17.09 -11.81 -22.82
CA LEU A 253 16.52 -12.64 -21.77
C LEU A 253 15.61 -13.70 -22.43
N VAL A 254 15.79 -14.97 -22.06
CA VAL A 254 14.92 -16.07 -22.52
C VAL A 254 13.94 -16.42 -21.40
N VAL A 255 12.65 -16.38 -21.71
CA VAL A 255 11.56 -16.77 -20.81
C VAL A 255 11.10 -18.16 -21.22
N GLU A 256 11.52 -19.18 -20.46
CA GLU A 256 11.17 -20.58 -20.71
C GLU A 256 9.75 -20.94 -20.24
N ASP A 257 9.27 -20.30 -19.17
CA ASP A 257 7.92 -20.50 -18.67
C ASP A 257 6.93 -19.71 -19.55
N THR A 258 6.21 -20.41 -20.43
CA THR A 258 5.24 -19.81 -21.34
C THR A 258 3.99 -19.26 -20.65
N THR A 259 3.79 -19.50 -19.34
CA THR A 259 2.72 -18.86 -18.55
C THR A 259 3.10 -17.45 -18.09
N LEU A 260 4.41 -17.15 -17.99
CA LEU A 260 4.93 -15.84 -17.61
C LEU A 260 5.08 -14.91 -18.82
N LEU A 261 3.95 -14.32 -19.23
CA LEU A 261 3.89 -13.37 -20.36
C LEU A 261 4.40 -11.94 -20.00
N GLN A 262 5.31 -11.84 -19.03
CA GLN A 262 5.99 -10.61 -18.62
C GLN A 262 7.36 -10.88 -18.01
N CYS A 263 8.26 -9.89 -18.05
CA CYS A 263 9.56 -9.92 -17.39
C CYS A 263 10.08 -8.50 -17.07
N ASP A 264 11.03 -8.42 -16.15
CA ASP A 264 11.71 -7.17 -15.79
C ASP A 264 13.16 -7.17 -16.30
N ILE A 265 13.57 -6.08 -16.94
CA ILE A 265 14.95 -5.78 -17.34
C ILE A 265 15.51 -4.80 -16.31
N THR A 266 16.54 -5.19 -15.57
CA THR A 266 17.11 -4.44 -14.44
C THR A 266 18.59 -4.09 -14.66
N GLY A 267 19.12 -3.17 -13.84
CA GLY A 267 20.52 -2.72 -13.94
C GLY A 267 20.80 -1.82 -15.15
N LEU A 268 19.75 -1.19 -15.70
CA LEU A 268 19.85 -0.27 -16.83
C LEU A 268 20.33 1.11 -16.37
N THR A 269 20.93 1.88 -17.29
CA THR A 269 21.43 3.22 -16.98
C THR A 269 20.30 4.25 -17.02
N ALA A 270 20.16 5.03 -15.95
CA ALA A 270 19.16 6.08 -15.85
C ALA A 270 19.29 7.12 -16.99
N GLY A 271 18.16 7.56 -17.52
CA GLY A 271 18.02 8.53 -18.60
C GLY A 271 18.34 8.03 -20.01
N VAL A 272 18.85 6.80 -20.18
CA VAL A 272 19.24 6.22 -21.48
C VAL A 272 18.05 5.48 -22.11
N PRO A 273 17.70 5.74 -23.39
CA PRO A 273 16.62 5.00 -24.05
C PRO A 273 17.07 3.59 -24.45
N TYR A 274 16.23 2.59 -24.14
CA TYR A 274 16.39 1.21 -24.58
C TYR A 274 15.18 0.80 -25.42
N CYS A 275 15.43 0.39 -26.65
CA CYS A 275 14.46 -0.18 -27.56
C CYS A 275 14.30 -1.67 -27.31
N VAL A 276 13.08 -2.20 -27.35
CA VAL A 276 12.77 -3.58 -26.95
C VAL A 276 12.02 -4.33 -28.06
N GLN A 277 12.37 -5.61 -28.25
CA GLN A 277 11.64 -6.53 -29.12
C GLN A 277 11.51 -7.92 -28.49
N VAL A 278 10.48 -8.67 -28.85
CA VAL A 278 10.22 -10.03 -28.37
C VAL A 278 10.01 -11.00 -29.53
N CYS A 279 10.62 -12.18 -29.44
CA CYS A 279 10.41 -13.32 -30.33
C CYS A 279 9.68 -14.45 -29.58
N ALA A 280 8.78 -15.17 -30.25
CA ALA A 280 8.29 -16.48 -29.84
C ALA A 280 9.20 -17.58 -30.41
N TYR A 281 9.16 -18.80 -29.86
CA TYR A 281 9.94 -19.94 -30.35
C TYR A 281 9.18 -21.27 -30.27
N ASN A 282 9.40 -22.13 -31.27
CA ASN A 282 9.02 -23.54 -31.24
C ASN A 282 10.14 -24.42 -31.80
N MET A 283 9.87 -25.73 -31.97
CA MET A 283 10.79 -26.73 -32.53
C MET A 283 11.47 -26.40 -33.88
N LYS A 284 11.03 -25.35 -34.59
CA LYS A 284 11.59 -24.88 -35.88
C LYS A 284 12.50 -23.67 -35.72
N GLY A 285 12.40 -22.92 -34.62
CA GLY A 285 13.19 -21.72 -34.37
C GLY A 285 12.37 -20.54 -33.85
N TRP A 286 13.01 -19.37 -33.88
CA TRP A 286 12.42 -18.09 -33.49
C TRP A 286 11.47 -17.53 -34.55
N SER A 287 10.41 -16.85 -34.11
CA SER A 287 9.56 -16.00 -34.94
C SER A 287 10.33 -14.80 -35.49
N ALA A 288 9.70 -14.05 -36.40
CA ALA A 288 10.06 -12.65 -36.59
C ALA A 288 9.95 -11.89 -35.24
N PRO A 289 10.80 -10.89 -34.98
CA PRO A 289 10.69 -10.08 -33.76
C PRO A 289 9.49 -9.12 -33.85
N GLN A 290 8.79 -8.96 -32.73
CA GLN A 290 7.82 -7.88 -32.52
C GLN A 290 8.46 -6.80 -31.65
N ALA A 291 8.59 -5.58 -32.18
CA ALA A 291 8.98 -4.42 -31.38
C ALA A 291 7.89 -4.07 -30.35
N SER A 292 8.29 -3.53 -29.20
CA SER A 292 7.34 -3.03 -28.20
C SER A 292 6.59 -1.78 -28.67
N VAL A 293 5.50 -1.47 -27.99
CA VAL A 293 4.83 -0.17 -28.02
C VAL A 293 4.87 0.41 -26.59
N PRO A 294 5.53 1.55 -26.34
CA PRO A 294 6.40 2.29 -27.27
C PRO A 294 7.63 1.48 -27.71
N VAL A 295 8.23 1.80 -28.88
CA VAL A 295 9.42 1.06 -29.38
C VAL A 295 10.60 1.12 -28.41
N CYS A 296 10.77 2.23 -27.70
CA CYS A 296 11.86 2.45 -26.74
C CYS A 296 11.37 3.19 -25.49
N ALA A 297 11.96 2.88 -24.33
CA ALA A 297 11.70 3.56 -23.07
C ALA A 297 13.01 3.88 -22.33
N SER A 298 13.01 4.98 -21.58
CA SER A 298 14.16 5.44 -20.79
C SER A 298 13.90 5.16 -19.30
N PRO A 299 14.71 4.36 -18.59
CA PRO A 299 14.63 4.26 -17.14
C PRO A 299 14.84 5.64 -16.51
N SER A 300 13.83 6.16 -15.83
CA SER A 300 13.75 7.56 -15.40
C SER A 300 12.80 7.67 -14.23
N SER A 301 12.73 8.82 -13.56
CA SER A 301 11.73 9.12 -12.52
C SER A 301 11.15 10.50 -12.73
N TRP A 302 9.91 10.73 -12.32
CA TRP A 302 9.35 12.08 -12.15
C TRP A 302 10.30 13.01 -11.35
N ARG A 303 11.07 12.45 -10.40
CA ARG A 303 12.10 13.14 -9.61
C ARG A 303 13.25 13.71 -10.45
N ASP A 304 13.50 13.20 -11.66
CA ASP A 304 14.52 13.73 -12.58
C ASP A 304 14.16 15.13 -13.11
N VAL A 305 12.88 15.51 -13.04
CA VAL A 305 12.36 16.82 -13.46
C VAL A 305 12.57 17.84 -12.34
N ASP A 306 11.90 17.62 -11.20
CA ASP A 306 11.84 18.58 -10.09
C ASP A 306 13.06 18.49 -9.16
N ARG A 307 13.93 17.48 -9.34
CA ARG A 307 15.12 17.18 -8.53
C ARG A 307 14.86 17.00 -7.03
N ARG A 308 13.62 16.66 -6.65
CA ARG A 308 13.22 16.40 -5.26
C ARG A 308 13.80 15.09 -4.75
N ALA A 309 14.51 15.13 -3.62
CA ALA A 309 14.94 13.94 -2.88
C ALA A 309 13.73 13.21 -2.23
N PRO A 310 13.85 11.91 -1.90
CA PRO A 310 12.84 11.20 -1.11
C PRO A 310 12.70 11.83 0.29
N ARG A 311 11.47 12.19 0.69
CA ARG A 311 11.23 13.03 1.88
C ARG A 311 11.74 12.44 3.20
N LEU A 312 11.57 11.14 3.42
CA LEU A 312 11.63 10.59 4.79
C LEU A 312 13.01 10.13 5.26
N HIS A 313 13.94 9.78 4.37
CA HIS A 313 15.20 9.11 4.76
C HIS A 313 16.06 9.97 5.71
N SER A 314 16.35 11.21 5.32
CA SER A 314 17.11 12.17 6.15
C SER A 314 16.35 12.61 7.41
N LEU A 315 15.02 12.53 7.39
CA LEU A 315 14.17 12.93 8.52
C LEU A 315 14.15 11.88 9.64
N GLN A 316 14.35 10.60 9.33
CA GLN A 316 14.55 9.56 10.34
C GLN A 316 15.88 9.73 11.08
N GLU A 317 16.97 9.97 10.34
CA GLU A 317 18.31 10.24 10.91
C GLU A 317 18.30 11.46 11.84
N ALA A 318 17.53 12.50 11.51
CA ALA A 318 17.35 13.68 12.36
C ALA A 318 16.53 13.38 13.63
N LEU A 319 15.46 12.58 13.54
CA LEU A 319 14.68 12.17 14.72
C LEU A 319 15.48 11.30 15.68
N ASP A 320 16.34 10.40 15.18
CA ASP A 320 17.19 9.60 16.07
C ASP A 320 18.20 10.46 16.83
N GLN A 321 18.81 11.47 16.17
CA GLN A 321 19.68 12.45 16.84
C GLN A 321 18.95 13.29 17.90
N ILE A 322 17.68 13.64 17.67
CA ILE A 322 16.83 14.32 18.67
C ILE A 322 16.53 13.37 19.84
N LEU A 323 16.18 12.10 19.56
CA LEU A 323 15.93 11.08 20.58
C LEU A 323 17.17 10.73 21.39
N GLU A 324 18.38 10.80 20.82
CA GLU A 324 19.64 10.66 21.55
C GLU A 324 19.92 11.84 22.46
N GLN A 325 19.82 13.09 21.97
CA GLN A 325 19.95 14.29 22.81
C GLN A 325 18.95 14.29 23.98
N ILE A 326 17.72 13.82 23.77
CA ILE A 326 16.72 13.63 24.83
C ILE A 326 17.22 12.62 25.89
N LYS A 327 17.74 11.46 25.47
CA LYS A 327 18.27 10.44 26.40
C LYS A 327 19.47 10.97 27.20
N GLU A 328 20.39 11.69 26.55
CA GLU A 328 21.57 12.27 27.21
C GLU A 328 21.20 13.31 28.26
N ALA A 329 20.26 14.21 27.96
CA ALA A 329 19.77 15.20 28.92
C ALA A 329 19.20 14.54 30.19
N HIS A 330 18.47 13.43 30.05
CA HIS A 330 17.92 12.69 31.20
C HIS A 330 18.99 11.90 31.98
N GLN A 331 20.04 11.39 31.32
CA GLN A 331 21.20 10.81 32.02
C GLN A 331 21.95 11.87 32.84
N GLN A 332 22.07 13.10 32.32
CA GLN A 332 22.68 14.22 33.03
C GLN A 332 21.80 14.73 34.19
N CYS A 333 20.48 14.74 34.05
CA CYS A 333 19.57 15.10 35.15
C CYS A 333 19.48 14.05 36.27
N THR A 334 19.76 12.77 36.00
CA THR A 334 19.65 11.68 37.01
C THR A 334 20.90 11.51 37.88
N CYS A 335 21.98 12.25 37.62
CA CYS A 335 23.25 12.07 38.33
C CYS A 335 23.31 12.63 39.76
N HIS A 336 22.21 13.21 40.28
CA HIS A 336 22.23 13.87 41.60
C HIS A 336 21.09 13.54 42.58
N ASP A 337 20.43 12.38 42.45
CA ASP A 337 19.72 11.82 43.61
C ASP A 337 19.77 10.29 43.70
N GLN A 338 20.59 9.76 44.61
CA GLN A 338 20.45 8.37 45.07
C GLN A 338 19.27 8.30 46.04
N CYS A 339 18.05 8.36 45.49
CA CYS A 339 16.81 8.24 46.25
C CYS A 339 16.66 6.80 46.79
N LYS A 340 17.36 6.52 47.89
CA LYS A 340 17.27 5.26 48.65
C LYS A 340 15.81 5.02 48.99
N ALA A 341 15.34 3.79 48.74
CA ALA A 341 13.99 3.37 49.11
C ALA A 341 13.67 3.83 50.55
N PRO A 342 12.52 4.51 50.76
CA PRO A 342 12.32 5.33 51.95
C PRO A 342 12.53 4.50 53.22
N PRO A 343 13.36 4.95 54.18
CA PRO A 343 13.68 4.17 55.35
C PRO A 343 12.39 3.84 56.09
N ASN A 344 12.24 2.57 56.49
CA ASN A 344 11.00 2.03 57.06
C ASN A 344 10.58 2.78 58.34
N VAL A 345 9.83 3.87 58.18
CA VAL A 345 9.14 4.57 59.27
C VAL A 345 8.11 3.59 59.81
N ARG A 346 8.42 2.99 60.95
CA ARG A 346 7.58 2.02 61.67
C ARG A 346 6.27 2.68 62.11
N LYS A 347 5.31 2.80 61.20
CA LYS A 347 3.93 3.16 61.52
C LYS A 347 3.39 2.10 62.49
N HIS A 348 3.09 2.52 63.71
CA HIS A 348 2.57 1.62 64.74
C HIS A 348 1.30 0.94 64.24
N SER A 349 1.29 -0.39 64.27
CA SER A 349 0.16 -1.20 63.84
C SER A 349 -0.97 -1.15 64.88
N VAL A 350 -1.72 -0.06 64.90
CA VAL A 350 -3.07 -0.06 65.48
C VAL A 350 -3.92 -0.99 64.61
N SER A 351 -4.53 -2.01 65.21
CA SER A 351 -5.27 -3.06 64.51
C SER A 351 -6.31 -2.49 63.57
N LYS A 352 -6.19 -2.77 62.26
CA LYS A 352 -7.12 -2.25 61.25
C LYS A 352 -8.52 -2.79 61.53
N SER A 353 -9.47 -1.86 61.72
CA SER A 353 -10.90 -2.12 61.87
C SER A 353 -11.48 -2.96 60.71
N LEU A 354 -12.65 -3.58 60.91
CA LEU A 354 -13.36 -4.50 60.00
C LEU A 354 -13.64 -3.98 58.58
N ARG A 355 -13.24 -2.74 58.24
CA ARG A 355 -13.36 -2.14 56.90
C ARG A 355 -12.63 -2.93 55.79
N HIS A 356 -11.71 -3.84 56.13
CA HIS A 356 -11.09 -4.77 55.15
C HIS A 356 -11.98 -5.94 54.71
N LEU A 357 -13.13 -6.17 55.36
CA LEU A 357 -14.13 -7.16 54.89
C LEU A 357 -15.01 -6.62 53.75
N PHE A 358 -14.88 -5.34 53.40
CA PHE A 358 -15.65 -4.68 52.35
C PHE A 358 -14.76 -3.85 51.40
N GLN A 359 -13.65 -4.43 50.92
CA GLN A 359 -13.03 -3.91 49.71
C GLN A 359 -13.98 -4.15 48.52
N PRO A 360 -14.15 -3.18 47.59
CA PRO A 360 -14.82 -3.43 46.33
C PRO A 360 -14.13 -4.57 45.57
N THR A 361 -14.90 -5.53 45.07
CA THR A 361 -14.38 -6.69 44.30
C THR A 361 -13.77 -6.31 42.96
N SER A 362 -14.12 -5.13 42.44
CA SER A 362 -13.64 -4.61 41.16
C SER A 362 -12.52 -3.61 41.34
N LYS A 363 -11.45 -3.78 40.55
CA LYS A 363 -10.44 -2.74 40.30
C LYS A 363 -10.90 -1.74 39.22
N PHE A 364 -12.03 -1.99 38.57
CA PHE A 364 -12.50 -1.26 37.39
C PHE A 364 -13.84 -0.56 37.65
N ILE A 365 -14.12 0.46 36.84
CA ILE A 365 -15.24 1.38 37.07
C ILE A 365 -16.49 0.95 36.31
N LYS A 366 -17.56 0.71 37.07
CA LYS A 366 -18.84 0.17 36.56
C LYS A 366 -19.75 1.25 35.99
N ASN A 367 -19.81 2.39 36.68
CA ASN A 367 -20.68 3.53 36.41
C ASN A 367 -19.81 4.80 36.35
N LEU A 368 -19.98 5.62 35.32
CA LEU A 368 -19.24 6.87 35.17
C LEU A 368 -19.85 7.98 36.06
N LYS A 369 -18.99 8.72 36.75
CA LYS A 369 -19.27 10.07 37.27
C LYS A 369 -18.68 11.11 36.31
N ARG A 370 -19.05 12.39 36.46
CA ARG A 370 -18.49 13.51 35.69
C ARG A 370 -16.95 13.54 35.74
N GLY A 371 -16.30 13.10 34.66
CA GLY A 371 -14.85 13.04 34.55
C GLY A 371 -14.34 12.42 33.25
N VAL A 372 -13.02 12.30 33.14
CA VAL A 372 -12.30 11.64 32.03
C VAL A 372 -11.88 10.23 32.43
N TYR A 373 -12.01 9.27 31.52
CA TYR A 373 -11.74 7.85 31.74
C TYR A 373 -10.97 7.23 30.57
N VAL A 374 -10.23 6.15 30.82
CA VAL A 374 -9.65 5.28 29.80
C VAL A 374 -10.34 3.92 29.84
N ALA A 375 -10.80 3.45 28.69
CA ALA A 375 -11.38 2.11 28.47
C ALA A 375 -10.49 1.29 27.54
N CYS A 376 -10.09 0.08 27.96
CA CYS A 376 -9.34 -0.85 27.11
C CYS A 376 -10.26 -1.93 26.52
N VAL A 377 -10.21 -2.10 25.20
CA VAL A 377 -10.98 -3.12 24.47
C VAL A 377 -10.01 -4.04 23.72
N PHE A 378 -9.67 -5.14 24.36
CA PHE A 378 -8.97 -6.26 23.71
C PHE A 378 -10.02 -7.15 23.03
N TYR A 379 -9.86 -7.43 21.74
CA TYR A 379 -10.86 -8.14 20.95
C TYR A 379 -10.24 -9.20 20.02
N ARG A 380 -11.09 -10.13 19.57
CA ARG A 380 -10.79 -11.19 18.60
C ARG A 380 -12.11 -11.59 17.94
N ASP A 381 -12.16 -11.57 16.61
CA ASP A 381 -13.40 -11.77 15.84
C ASP A 381 -14.50 -10.82 16.35
N ASP A 382 -15.65 -11.33 16.78
CA ASP A 382 -16.73 -10.58 17.46
C ASP A 382 -16.76 -10.81 18.99
N ASN A 383 -15.65 -11.26 19.57
CA ASN A 383 -15.47 -11.45 21.01
C ASN A 383 -14.59 -10.34 21.60
N VAL A 384 -14.89 -9.96 22.84
CA VAL A 384 -14.16 -8.94 23.62
C VAL A 384 -13.75 -9.55 24.96
N LEU A 385 -12.54 -9.25 25.43
CA LEU A 385 -12.13 -9.57 26.80
C LEU A 385 -12.81 -8.60 27.78
N VAL A 386 -13.53 -9.16 28.74
CA VAL A 386 -14.16 -8.44 29.84
C VAL A 386 -13.66 -8.98 31.18
N THR A 387 -13.86 -8.21 32.24
CA THR A 387 -13.56 -8.62 33.62
C THR A 387 -14.39 -9.84 34.04
N ALA A 388 -14.02 -10.46 35.16
CA ALA A 388 -14.84 -11.50 35.80
C ALA A 388 -16.29 -11.07 36.10
N GLU A 389 -16.57 -9.76 36.15
CA GLU A 389 -17.89 -9.17 36.41
C GLU A 389 -18.65 -8.75 35.12
N GLU A 390 -18.22 -9.27 33.95
CA GLU A 390 -18.82 -9.06 32.62
C GLU A 390 -18.65 -7.63 32.04
N GLN A 391 -17.68 -6.84 32.53
CA GLN A 391 -17.53 -5.42 32.16
C GLN A 391 -16.20 -5.12 31.44
N LEU A 392 -16.18 -4.06 30.63
CA LEU A 392 -14.93 -3.57 30.03
C LEU A 392 -13.96 -3.07 31.13
N PRO A 393 -12.64 -3.28 30.99
CA PRO A 393 -11.64 -2.61 31.81
C PRO A 393 -11.68 -1.09 31.63
N ILE A 394 -12.11 -0.36 32.68
CA ILE A 394 -12.23 1.11 32.69
C ILE A 394 -11.60 1.68 33.95
N VAL A 395 -10.78 2.72 33.79
CA VAL A 395 -10.07 3.44 34.86
C VAL A 395 -10.29 4.95 34.72
N GLU A 396 -10.38 5.65 35.84
CA GLU A 396 -10.56 7.11 35.95
C GLU A 396 -9.23 7.85 35.72
N VAL A 397 -9.31 9.00 35.08
CA VAL A 397 -8.18 9.93 34.90
C VAL A 397 -8.39 11.16 35.78
N ASP A 398 -9.49 11.90 35.60
CA ASP A 398 -9.71 13.14 36.34
C ASP A 398 -11.19 13.54 36.44
N ASP A 399 -11.65 13.89 37.64
CA ASP A 399 -12.94 14.56 37.89
C ASP A 399 -12.92 16.04 37.42
N SER A 400 -11.75 16.67 37.35
CA SER A 400 -11.58 18.13 37.17
C SER A 400 -11.35 18.54 35.71
N TYR A 401 -12.32 18.27 34.84
CA TYR A 401 -12.16 18.34 33.39
C TYR A 401 -12.17 19.77 32.77
N GLY A 402 -11.17 20.05 31.91
CA GLY A 402 -11.02 21.27 31.09
C GLY A 402 -11.28 21.04 29.59
N SER A 403 -10.28 21.27 28.72
CA SER A 403 -10.36 21.01 27.27
C SER A 403 -9.49 19.82 26.84
N LEU A 404 -10.11 18.72 26.44
CA LEU A 404 -9.40 17.48 26.09
C LEU A 404 -8.62 17.56 24.77
N THR A 405 -8.88 18.54 23.89
CA THR A 405 -8.51 18.42 22.46
C THR A 405 -7.00 18.32 22.24
N HIS A 406 -6.19 19.12 22.95
CA HIS A 406 -4.73 19.04 22.85
C HIS A 406 -4.16 17.82 23.60
N ASP A 407 -4.69 17.51 24.78
CA ASP A 407 -4.23 16.38 25.58
C ASP A 407 -4.66 15.02 24.99
N PHE A 408 -5.70 14.99 24.17
CA PHE A 408 -6.10 13.82 23.37
C PHE A 408 -5.08 13.48 22.28
N LEU A 409 -4.57 14.50 21.58
CA LEU A 409 -3.52 14.28 20.58
C LEU A 409 -2.22 13.85 21.26
N TRP A 410 -1.87 14.44 22.40
CA TRP A 410 -0.73 13.99 23.20
C TRP A 410 -0.91 12.55 23.70
N PHE A 411 -2.10 12.19 24.22
CA PHE A 411 -2.43 10.81 24.63
C PHE A 411 -2.36 9.82 23.46
N THR A 412 -2.78 10.23 22.26
CA THR A 412 -2.64 9.45 21.01
C THR A 412 -1.18 9.28 20.60
N LYS A 413 -0.31 10.26 20.86
CA LYS A 413 1.14 10.09 20.69
C LYS A 413 1.73 9.16 21.75
N VAL A 414 1.23 9.21 23.00
CA VAL A 414 1.67 8.33 24.10
C VAL A 414 1.40 6.84 23.86
N SER A 415 0.43 6.46 23.02
CA SER A 415 0.25 5.03 22.65
C SER A 415 1.37 4.44 21.80
N TYR A 416 2.36 5.23 21.38
CA TYR A 416 3.60 4.76 20.75
C TYR A 416 4.74 4.51 21.77
N LEU A 417 4.50 4.75 23.07
CA LEU A 417 5.51 4.73 24.14
C LEU A 417 5.17 3.72 25.26
N TRP A 418 4.55 2.58 24.92
CA TRP A 418 4.04 1.63 25.92
C TRP A 418 5.09 1.06 26.88
N GLU A 419 6.33 0.89 26.44
CA GLU A 419 7.46 0.46 27.30
C GLU A 419 7.92 1.59 28.25
N GLU A 420 7.75 2.85 27.86
CA GLU A 420 8.29 4.04 28.55
C GLU A 420 7.31 4.68 29.54
N ILE A 421 6.04 4.25 29.60
CA ILE A 421 5.02 4.79 30.54
C ILE A 421 5.55 4.86 31.99
N SER A 422 6.24 3.83 32.45
CA SER A 422 6.80 3.75 33.80
C SER A 422 7.95 4.75 34.04
N TRP A 423 8.69 5.11 32.99
CA TRP A 423 9.78 6.09 33.02
C TRP A 423 9.25 7.52 32.90
N LEU A 424 8.25 7.76 32.03
CA LEU A 424 7.52 9.03 31.93
C LEU A 424 6.88 9.39 33.29
N GLN A 425 6.25 8.42 33.96
CA GLN A 425 5.66 8.62 35.29
C GLN A 425 6.71 8.98 36.36
N GLN A 426 7.94 8.47 36.25
CA GLN A 426 9.04 8.83 37.15
C GLN A 426 9.55 10.25 36.89
N CYS A 427 9.72 10.63 35.62
CA CYS A 427 10.19 11.98 35.24
C CYS A 427 9.22 13.08 35.73
N VAL A 428 7.91 12.87 35.60
CA VAL A 428 6.87 13.79 36.10
C VAL A 428 6.63 13.65 37.61
N GLY A 429 7.28 12.71 38.30
CA GLY A 429 7.13 12.45 39.74
C GLY A 429 7.22 13.69 40.63
N PRO A 430 8.20 14.60 40.46
CA PRO A 430 8.28 15.84 41.23
C PRO A 430 7.08 16.78 41.01
N ALA A 431 6.43 16.72 39.84
CA ALA A 431 5.33 17.60 39.47
C ALA A 431 3.99 17.20 40.11
N GLN A 432 3.94 16.21 41.01
CA GLN A 432 2.72 15.86 41.76
C GLN A 432 2.11 17.04 42.55
N LEU A 433 2.93 18.01 42.95
CA LEU A 433 2.48 19.24 43.64
C LEU A 433 2.25 20.43 42.68
N SER A 434 2.35 20.23 41.37
CA SER A 434 2.23 21.28 40.35
C SER A 434 0.86 21.96 40.37
N CYS A 435 0.86 23.27 40.23
CA CYS A 435 -0.33 24.08 39.98
C CYS A 435 -0.77 24.10 38.49
N SER A 436 -0.01 23.45 37.59
CA SER A 436 -0.35 23.35 36.17
C SER A 436 -1.39 22.27 35.92
N CYS A 437 -2.61 22.68 35.53
CA CYS A 437 -3.72 21.76 35.27
C CYS A 437 -3.39 20.75 34.15
N THR A 438 -2.85 21.20 33.01
CA THR A 438 -2.44 20.33 31.90
C THR A 438 -1.42 19.28 32.32
N LEU A 439 -0.41 19.66 33.11
CA LEU A 439 0.61 18.72 33.58
C LEU A 439 0.03 17.71 34.58
N GLN A 440 -0.87 18.14 35.46
CA GLN A 440 -1.62 17.25 36.37
C GLN A 440 -2.52 16.27 35.59
N THR A 441 -3.23 16.73 34.55
CA THR A 441 -4.04 15.86 33.68
C THR A 441 -3.18 14.83 32.95
N ARG A 442 -2.02 15.22 32.40
CA ARG A 442 -1.08 14.29 31.74
C ARG A 442 -0.45 13.29 32.72
N LEU A 443 -0.08 13.73 33.92
CA LEU A 443 0.40 12.87 35.00
C LEU A 443 -0.67 11.84 35.41
N LYS A 444 -1.94 12.26 35.56
CA LYS A 444 -3.07 11.37 35.83
C LYS A 444 -3.32 10.37 34.69
N MET A 445 -3.17 10.79 33.42
CA MET A 445 -3.23 9.87 32.27
C MET A 445 -2.14 8.79 32.37
N LEU A 446 -0.88 9.17 32.63
CA LEU A 446 0.22 8.21 32.82
C LEU A 446 -0.04 7.26 34.01
N GLN A 447 -0.58 7.76 35.12
CA GLN A 447 -0.97 6.93 36.27
C GLN A 447 -2.08 5.94 35.93
N ALA A 448 -3.12 6.36 35.18
CA ALA A 448 -4.19 5.49 34.72
C ALA A 448 -3.69 4.41 33.75
N LEU A 449 -2.79 4.77 32.81
CA LEU A 449 -2.15 3.84 31.89
C LEU A 449 -1.25 2.83 32.62
N ALA A 450 -0.41 3.26 33.56
CA ALA A 450 0.41 2.38 34.38
C ALA A 450 -0.45 1.44 35.25
N HIS A 451 -1.58 1.93 35.79
CA HIS A 451 -2.52 1.10 36.53
C HIS A 451 -3.22 0.06 35.65
N LEU A 452 -3.58 0.43 34.42
CA LEU A 452 -4.12 -0.48 33.40
C LEU A 452 -3.09 -1.56 33.06
N GLN A 453 -1.86 -1.20 32.70
CA GLN A 453 -0.77 -2.14 32.38
C GLN A 453 -0.56 -3.16 33.52
N ALA A 454 -0.41 -2.66 34.76
CA ALA A 454 -0.18 -3.48 35.95
C ALA A 454 -1.39 -4.35 36.37
N THR A 455 -2.61 -3.97 35.96
CA THR A 455 -3.83 -4.74 36.30
C THR A 455 -4.22 -5.73 35.21
N LEU A 456 -3.86 -5.46 33.96
CA LEU A 456 -4.17 -6.27 32.79
C LEU A 456 -3.04 -7.24 32.40
N GLY A 457 -1.84 -7.07 32.95
CA GLY A 457 -0.69 -7.95 32.69
C GLY A 457 -0.08 -7.78 31.30
N THR A 458 -0.27 -6.62 30.66
CA THR A 458 0.25 -6.30 29.31
C THR A 458 0.80 -4.88 29.28
N GLN A 459 1.96 -4.67 28.65
CA GLN A 459 2.51 -3.33 28.43
C GLN A 459 1.76 -2.62 27.31
N ASP A 460 1.61 -3.26 26.16
CA ASP A 460 0.85 -2.71 25.03
C ASP A 460 -0.67 -2.87 25.27
N LEU A 461 -1.36 -1.71 25.33
CA LEU A 461 -2.79 -1.55 25.54
C LEU A 461 -3.58 -1.31 24.23
N GLY A 462 -2.92 -1.19 23.07
CA GLY A 462 -3.54 -0.97 21.76
C GLY A 462 -3.42 0.45 21.19
N GLN A 463 -4.20 0.75 20.16
CA GLN A 463 -4.29 2.07 19.52
C GLN A 463 -5.43 2.90 20.12
N VAL A 464 -5.28 4.23 20.15
CA VAL A 464 -6.37 5.16 20.52
C VAL A 464 -7.37 5.28 19.37
N TYR A 465 -8.66 5.04 19.63
CA TYR A 465 -9.73 5.33 18.68
C TYR A 465 -9.88 6.85 18.48
N PHE A 466 -10.02 7.30 17.23
CA PHE A 466 -9.74 8.67 16.75
C PHE A 466 -10.53 9.85 17.37
N GLU A 467 -11.47 9.60 18.27
CA GLU A 467 -12.28 10.62 18.94
C GLU A 467 -12.75 10.12 20.32
N PRO A 468 -12.73 10.94 21.39
CA PRO A 468 -13.29 10.56 22.68
C PRO A 468 -14.80 10.32 22.60
N VAL A 469 -15.31 9.25 23.22
CA VAL A 469 -16.77 9.06 23.37
C VAL A 469 -17.24 9.94 24.52
N ARG A 470 -18.15 10.87 24.23
CA ARG A 470 -18.68 11.85 25.21
C ARG A 470 -20.17 11.64 25.47
N ASP A 471 -20.66 12.12 26.61
CA ASP A 471 -22.09 12.25 26.89
C ASP A 471 -22.48 13.64 27.40
N LYS A 472 -23.80 13.86 27.54
CA LYS A 472 -24.39 15.11 28.00
C LYS A 472 -24.15 15.42 29.48
N HIS A 473 -23.69 14.44 30.26
CA HIS A 473 -23.32 14.63 31.67
C HIS A 473 -21.89 15.20 31.82
N GLY A 474 -21.16 15.33 30.71
CA GLY A 474 -19.79 15.83 30.67
C GLY A 474 -18.73 14.74 30.85
N ASN A 475 -19.08 13.47 30.71
CA ASN A 475 -18.12 12.37 30.75
C ASN A 475 -17.35 12.30 29.42
N ALA A 476 -16.09 11.86 29.48
CA ALA A 476 -15.30 11.53 28.29
C ALA A 476 -14.55 10.20 28.46
N LEU A 477 -14.79 9.26 27.55
CA LEU A 477 -14.06 7.99 27.44
C LEU A 477 -13.02 8.08 26.32
N LEU A 478 -11.75 7.96 26.71
CA LEU A 478 -10.65 7.60 25.83
C LEU A 478 -10.70 6.09 25.60
N VAL A 479 -10.70 5.64 24.35
CA VAL A 479 -10.92 4.23 24.01
C VAL A 479 -9.66 3.67 23.35
N LEU A 480 -9.05 2.68 24.00
CA LEU A 480 -7.92 1.91 23.49
C LEU A 480 -8.43 0.60 22.88
N LEU A 481 -7.98 0.28 21.67
CA LEU A 481 -8.41 -0.89 20.88
C LEU A 481 -7.22 -1.78 20.56
N LYS A 482 -7.31 -3.08 20.84
CA LYS A 482 -6.25 -4.06 20.51
C LYS A 482 -6.82 -5.39 20.01
N GLU A 483 -6.36 -5.84 18.85
CA GLU A 483 -6.66 -7.20 18.36
C GLU A 483 -5.66 -8.18 18.99
N VAL A 484 -6.14 -9.31 19.53
CA VAL A 484 -5.31 -10.23 20.34
C VAL A 484 -5.21 -11.63 19.72
N GLU A 485 -3.96 -12.05 19.48
CA GLU A 485 -3.62 -13.36 18.93
C GLU A 485 -3.32 -14.39 20.04
N GLY A 486 -4.38 -14.93 20.61
CA GLY A 486 -4.37 -16.28 21.21
C GLY A 486 -4.05 -16.38 22.69
N TYR A 487 -3.36 -15.40 23.28
CA TYR A 487 -3.16 -15.34 24.72
C TYR A 487 -4.41 -14.81 25.45
N ALA A 488 -4.70 -15.38 26.62
CA ALA A 488 -5.68 -14.85 27.56
C ALA A 488 -4.95 -14.04 28.64
N LEU A 489 -5.38 -12.81 28.88
CA LEU A 489 -4.88 -11.98 29.98
C LEU A 489 -5.48 -12.47 31.30
N GLU A 490 -4.69 -12.52 32.37
CA GLU A 490 -5.15 -13.01 33.67
C GLU A 490 -6.33 -12.20 34.23
N GLY A 491 -7.32 -12.88 34.79
CA GLY A 491 -8.52 -12.24 35.35
C GLY A 491 -9.54 -11.71 34.33
N LEU A 492 -9.27 -11.83 33.02
CA LEU A 492 -10.23 -11.51 31.96
C LEU A 492 -10.83 -12.77 31.33
N ARG A 493 -12.01 -12.62 30.73
CA ARG A 493 -12.79 -13.67 30.06
C ARG A 493 -13.30 -13.20 28.70
N TRP A 494 -13.19 -14.05 27.68
CA TRP A 494 -13.78 -13.80 26.37
C TRP A 494 -15.30 -13.82 26.43
N THR A 495 -15.95 -12.76 25.94
CA THR A 495 -17.42 -12.67 25.85
C THR A 495 -17.82 -12.15 24.46
N PRO A 496 -18.74 -12.81 23.74
CA PRO A 496 -19.28 -12.30 22.48
C PRO A 496 -19.91 -10.91 22.67
N LEU A 497 -19.58 -9.97 21.78
CA LEU A 497 -20.03 -8.57 21.85
C LEU A 497 -21.57 -8.44 21.96
N SER A 498 -22.29 -9.32 21.25
CA SER A 498 -23.75 -9.39 21.30
C SER A 498 -24.31 -9.61 22.72
N LYS A 499 -23.64 -10.39 23.58
CA LYS A 499 -24.08 -10.62 24.97
C LYS A 499 -24.00 -9.33 25.80
N LEU A 500 -22.88 -8.60 25.68
CA LEU A 500 -22.65 -7.33 26.39
C LEU A 500 -23.68 -6.28 25.97
N GLN A 501 -23.99 -6.22 24.67
CA GLN A 501 -25.01 -5.32 24.13
C GLN A 501 -26.44 -5.69 24.59
N ILE A 502 -26.75 -6.98 24.72
CA ILE A 502 -28.05 -7.44 25.23
C ILE A 502 -28.21 -7.11 26.72
N GLN A 503 -27.18 -7.35 27.54
CA GLN A 503 -27.19 -7.05 28.98
C GLN A 503 -27.38 -5.56 29.29
N ARG A 504 -26.87 -4.66 28.42
CA ARG A 504 -27.14 -3.21 28.51
C ARG A 504 -28.57 -2.87 28.09
N LYS A 505 -29.09 -3.48 27.02
CA LYS A 505 -30.47 -3.23 26.52
C LYS A 505 -31.58 -3.71 27.47
N SER A 506 -31.29 -4.60 28.42
CA SER A 506 -32.24 -4.99 29.47
C SER A 506 -32.26 -4.05 30.69
N ILE A 507 -31.32 -3.09 30.77
CA ILE A 507 -31.46 -1.93 31.65
C ILE A 507 -32.34 -0.92 30.90
N SER A 508 -33.42 -0.46 31.55
CA SER A 508 -34.41 0.46 30.95
C SER A 508 -33.71 1.64 30.27
N SER A 509 -33.95 1.84 28.98
CA SER A 509 -33.29 2.88 28.18
C SER A 509 -33.47 4.25 28.83
N PRO A 510 -32.40 4.91 29.31
CA PRO A 510 -32.50 6.30 29.70
C PRO A 510 -32.78 7.15 28.44
N ASP A 511 -33.52 8.25 28.60
CA ASP A 511 -33.78 9.19 27.50
C ASP A 511 -32.47 9.79 26.91
N GLU A 512 -31.37 9.72 27.67
CA GLU A 512 -30.03 10.10 27.25
C GLU A 512 -29.02 8.98 27.60
N PRO A 513 -28.32 8.37 26.61
CA PRO A 513 -27.34 7.32 26.89
C PRO A 513 -26.04 7.88 27.48
N THR A 514 -25.44 7.17 28.44
CA THR A 514 -24.12 7.53 28.96
C THR A 514 -23.03 7.25 27.92
N ALA A 515 -21.84 7.82 28.11
CA ALA A 515 -20.71 7.60 27.21
C ALA A 515 -20.35 6.10 27.10
N LEU A 516 -20.56 5.33 28.17
CA LEU A 516 -20.34 3.88 28.19
C LEU A 516 -21.44 3.10 27.46
N ASP A 517 -22.69 3.57 27.48
CA ASP A 517 -23.76 2.99 26.65
C ASP A 517 -23.48 3.26 25.17
N THR A 518 -23.16 4.51 24.82
CA THR A 518 -22.76 4.92 23.46
C THR A 518 -21.55 4.11 22.98
N LEU A 519 -20.54 3.88 23.83
CA LEU A 519 -19.42 3.01 23.51
C LEU A 519 -19.89 1.59 23.19
N LEU A 520 -20.67 0.95 24.06
CA LEU A 520 -21.09 -0.45 23.87
C LEU A 520 -22.03 -0.65 22.68
N ILE A 521 -22.87 0.34 22.37
CA ILE A 521 -23.72 0.38 21.16
C ILE A 521 -22.83 0.46 19.90
N THR A 522 -21.94 1.45 19.84
CA THR A 522 -21.10 1.73 18.66
C THR A 522 -19.85 0.84 18.57
N LEU A 523 -19.58 -0.03 19.54
CA LEU A 523 -18.30 -0.75 19.64
C LEU A 523 -17.96 -1.55 18.38
N HIS A 524 -18.96 -2.17 17.75
CA HIS A 524 -18.81 -2.90 16.50
C HIS A 524 -18.26 -2.03 15.35
N GLU A 525 -18.64 -0.75 15.28
CA GLU A 525 -18.14 0.24 14.33
C GLU A 525 -16.68 0.61 14.63
N LYS A 526 -16.33 0.73 15.92
CA LYS A 526 -14.96 1.05 16.36
C LYS A 526 -13.97 -0.08 16.12
N LEU A 527 -14.38 -1.33 16.37
CA LEU A 527 -13.61 -2.53 15.99
C LEU A 527 -13.47 -2.62 14.47
N ALA A 528 -14.54 -2.34 13.72
CA ALA A 528 -14.49 -2.30 12.27
C ALA A 528 -13.59 -1.18 11.71
N TYR A 529 -13.51 -0.02 12.38
CA TYR A 529 -12.55 1.04 12.06
C TYR A 529 -11.10 0.58 12.27
N HIS A 530 -10.76 0.06 13.45
CA HIS A 530 -9.39 -0.36 13.80
C HIS A 530 -8.87 -1.49 12.88
N ARG A 531 -9.74 -2.43 12.46
CA ARG A 531 -9.44 -3.45 11.43
C ARG A 531 -9.20 -2.89 10.02
N ARG A 532 -9.56 -1.62 9.76
CA ARG A 532 -9.52 -1.01 8.43
C ARG A 532 -8.49 0.10 8.31
N SER A 533 -8.23 0.87 9.37
CA SER A 533 -7.15 1.86 9.44
C SER A 533 -5.78 1.22 9.21
N ARG A 534 -5.60 -0.01 9.67
CA ARG A 534 -4.36 -0.80 9.55
C ARG A 534 -4.23 -1.56 8.22
N LYS A 535 -5.06 -1.27 7.20
CA LYS A 535 -4.99 -1.95 5.88
C LYS A 535 -4.13 -1.17 4.90
N LEU A 536 -3.29 -1.90 4.16
CA LEU A 536 -2.54 -1.36 3.04
C LEU A 536 -3.33 -1.48 1.74
N LEU A 537 -3.00 -0.62 0.78
CA LEU A 537 -3.37 -0.80 -0.62
C LEU A 537 -2.49 -1.87 -1.28
N ALA A 538 -3.01 -2.47 -2.35
CA ALA A 538 -2.19 -3.31 -3.22
C ALA A 538 -1.17 -2.43 -3.99
N PRO A 539 -0.02 -2.97 -4.42
CA PRO A 539 0.95 -2.22 -5.22
C PRO A 539 0.34 -1.56 -6.46
N GLY A 540 0.74 -0.32 -6.76
CA GLY A 540 0.31 0.41 -7.96
C GLY A 540 0.19 1.92 -7.80
N LEU A 541 -0.17 2.58 -8.91
CA LEU A 541 -0.42 4.01 -8.99
C LEU A 541 -1.93 4.28 -8.78
N TYR A 542 -2.26 5.29 -7.99
CA TYR A 542 -3.62 5.64 -7.60
C TYR A 542 -3.94 7.12 -7.90
N LEU A 543 -5.22 7.42 -8.09
CA LEU A 543 -5.76 8.78 -8.13
C LEU A 543 -6.53 9.03 -6.83
N GLY A 544 -6.11 10.01 -6.02
CA GLY A 544 -6.72 10.34 -4.73
C GLY A 544 -7.44 11.70 -4.72
N TYR A 545 -8.72 11.73 -4.37
CA TYR A 545 -9.53 12.96 -4.25
C TYR A 545 -9.30 13.67 -2.91
N VAL A 546 -8.83 14.91 -2.96
CA VAL A 546 -8.51 15.72 -1.78
C VAL A 546 -9.70 16.61 -1.42
N LYS A 547 -10.36 16.33 -0.29
CA LYS A 547 -11.50 17.11 0.22
C LYS A 547 -11.42 17.26 1.74
N LEU A 548 -11.55 18.51 2.20
CA LEU A 548 -11.62 18.88 3.61
C LEU A 548 -13.04 19.32 4.02
N CYS A 549 -13.30 19.23 5.32
CA CYS A 549 -14.39 19.90 6.00
C CYS A 549 -13.83 20.62 7.23
N SER A 550 -14.07 21.93 7.36
CA SER A 550 -13.70 22.70 8.55
C SER A 550 -14.80 22.64 9.60
N SER A 551 -14.43 22.52 10.87
CA SER A 551 -15.32 22.75 12.01
C SER A 551 -14.78 23.91 12.88
N VAL A 552 -15.56 24.33 13.88
CA VAL A 552 -15.14 25.35 14.86
C VAL A 552 -13.92 24.89 15.68
N GLU A 553 -13.70 23.58 15.81
CA GLU A 553 -12.61 23.00 16.61
C GLU A 553 -11.38 22.61 15.78
N GLN A 554 -11.57 22.14 14.54
CA GLN A 554 -10.51 21.44 13.78
C GLN A 554 -10.84 21.24 12.30
N ILE A 555 -9.81 21.12 11.47
CA ILE A 555 -9.90 20.67 10.08
C ILE A 555 -10.03 19.14 10.05
N ARG A 556 -10.95 18.63 9.21
CA ARG A 556 -11.17 17.20 8.99
C ARG A 556 -11.02 16.83 7.50
N VAL A 557 -10.56 15.61 7.24
CA VAL A 557 -10.28 15.02 5.91
C VAL A 557 -11.37 14.01 5.55
N LEU A 558 -11.86 14.01 4.31
CA LEU A 558 -12.78 13.00 3.79
C LEU A 558 -12.06 11.68 3.46
N VAL A 559 -12.49 10.57 4.06
CA VAL A 559 -11.86 9.25 3.91
C VAL A 559 -12.89 8.12 3.70
N PRO A 560 -12.53 7.02 3.01
CA PRO A 560 -13.44 5.90 2.77
C PRO A 560 -13.56 4.98 3.99
N HIS A 561 -14.78 4.58 4.33
CA HIS A 561 -15.07 3.65 5.44
C HIS A 561 -14.35 2.29 5.34
N LYS A 562 -13.84 1.90 4.16
CA LYS A 562 -13.14 0.62 3.93
C LYS A 562 -11.64 0.63 4.29
N ILE A 563 -10.99 1.80 4.22
CA ILE A 563 -9.53 1.96 4.34
C ILE A 563 -9.20 3.44 4.67
N PRO A 564 -9.44 3.90 5.91
CA PRO A 564 -9.48 5.33 6.27
C PRO A 564 -8.12 6.01 6.47
N ASN A 565 -7.01 5.30 6.24
CA ASN A 565 -5.63 5.77 6.25
C ASN A 565 -5.16 6.36 4.90
N VAL A 566 -6.05 6.45 3.91
CA VAL A 566 -5.83 7.12 2.61
C VAL A 566 -7.06 7.95 2.23
N PHE A 567 -6.90 8.87 1.27
CA PHE A 567 -8.02 9.61 0.67
C PHE A 567 -8.99 8.68 -0.07
N CYS A 568 -10.16 9.20 -0.47
CA CYS A 568 -11.00 8.54 -1.47
C CYS A 568 -10.22 8.37 -2.79
N HIS A 569 -10.25 7.19 -3.41
CA HIS A 569 -9.35 6.88 -4.52
C HIS A 569 -9.88 5.85 -5.53
N VAL A 570 -9.21 5.80 -6.67
CA VAL A 570 -9.26 4.75 -7.71
C VAL A 570 -7.84 4.33 -8.07
N LYS A 571 -7.64 3.09 -8.52
CA LYS A 571 -6.35 2.62 -9.02
C LYS A 571 -6.21 3.00 -10.50
N ILE A 572 -5.08 3.61 -10.86
CA ILE A 572 -4.73 3.94 -12.25
C ILE A 572 -4.15 2.70 -12.93
N ARG A 573 -3.06 2.14 -12.37
CA ARG A 573 -2.39 0.93 -12.89
C ARG A 573 -1.62 0.15 -11.81
N ASP A 574 -1.21 -1.09 -12.12
CA ASP A 574 -0.47 -1.98 -11.22
C ASP A 574 0.99 -1.58 -10.99
N ASN A 575 1.59 -0.84 -11.92
CA ASN A 575 2.89 -0.20 -11.72
C ASN A 575 2.68 1.11 -10.93
N SER A 576 3.40 1.31 -9.82
CA SER A 576 3.37 2.54 -9.00
C SER A 576 4.23 3.66 -9.58
N HIS A 577 5.25 3.31 -10.37
CA HIS A 577 6.28 4.24 -10.80
C HIS A 577 5.79 5.23 -11.87
N VAL A 578 6.17 6.51 -11.76
CA VAL A 578 5.92 7.54 -12.78
C VAL A 578 7.27 7.95 -13.39
N SER A 579 7.39 7.80 -14.70
CA SER A 579 8.59 8.19 -15.46
C SER A 579 8.72 9.71 -15.59
N ARG A 580 9.94 10.15 -15.90
CA ARG A 580 10.24 11.55 -16.25
C ARG A 580 9.37 12.01 -17.42
N GLU A 581 9.27 11.18 -18.45
CA GLU A 581 8.56 11.47 -19.70
C GLU A 581 7.04 11.64 -19.47
N GLU A 582 6.43 10.75 -18.67
CA GLU A 582 5.03 10.89 -18.23
C GLU A 582 4.79 12.16 -17.41
N TRP A 583 5.71 12.49 -16.49
CA TRP A 583 5.57 13.64 -15.60
C TRP A 583 5.75 14.98 -16.32
N GLN A 584 6.74 15.07 -17.22
CA GLN A 584 6.96 16.25 -18.07
C GLN A 584 5.76 16.49 -18.99
N TRP A 585 5.23 15.43 -19.61
CA TRP A 585 4.00 15.55 -20.38
C TRP A 585 2.86 16.07 -19.50
N LEU A 586 2.59 15.44 -18.35
CA LEU A 586 1.49 15.83 -17.48
C LEU A 586 1.63 17.29 -17.00
N GLN A 587 2.82 17.75 -16.62
CA GLN A 587 3.10 19.14 -16.27
C GLN A 587 2.89 20.12 -17.44
N SER A 588 3.03 19.66 -18.69
CA SER A 588 2.90 20.51 -19.89
C SER A 588 1.47 20.68 -20.43
N VAL A 589 0.51 19.82 -20.03
CA VAL A 589 -0.86 19.87 -20.55
C VAL A 589 -1.55 21.17 -20.13
N CYS A 590 -1.87 22.00 -21.13
CA CYS A 590 -2.65 23.22 -21.00
C CYS A 590 -4.04 23.06 -21.63
N SER A 591 -4.19 22.28 -22.70
CA SER A 591 -5.40 22.18 -23.52
C SER A 591 -5.76 20.73 -23.88
N LEU A 592 -6.98 20.55 -24.41
CA LEU A 592 -7.39 19.25 -24.97
C LEU A 592 -6.58 18.87 -26.21
N GLU A 593 -6.07 19.84 -26.99
CA GLU A 593 -5.34 19.60 -28.24
C GLU A 593 -4.04 18.82 -27.96
N ASP A 594 -3.29 19.23 -26.94
CA ASP A 594 -2.08 18.56 -26.43
C ASP A 594 -2.33 17.08 -26.10
N THR A 595 -3.55 16.76 -25.64
CA THR A 595 -3.95 15.37 -25.32
C THR A 595 -4.52 14.61 -26.51
N VAL A 596 -4.95 15.29 -27.57
CA VAL A 596 -5.35 14.67 -28.84
C VAL A 596 -4.11 14.24 -29.62
N GLU A 597 -3.03 15.02 -29.62
CA GLU A 597 -1.75 14.62 -30.21
C GLU A 597 -1.20 13.34 -29.55
N VAL A 598 -1.15 13.30 -28.21
CA VAL A 598 -0.73 12.09 -27.46
C VAL A 598 -1.69 10.90 -27.65
N CYS A 599 -2.98 11.13 -27.94
CA CYS A 599 -3.90 10.05 -28.32
C CYS A 599 -3.71 9.53 -29.75
N ALA A 600 -3.06 10.29 -30.63
CA ALA A 600 -2.76 9.87 -31.98
C ALA A 600 -1.41 9.12 -32.07
N ASP A 601 -0.50 9.37 -31.13
CA ASP A 601 0.79 8.69 -31.05
C ASP A 601 0.83 7.60 -29.96
N GLU A 602 0.46 6.38 -30.33
CA GLU A 602 0.60 5.18 -29.49
C GLU A 602 2.07 4.89 -29.10
N GLN A 603 3.07 5.45 -29.81
CA GLN A 603 4.49 5.32 -29.49
C GLN A 603 4.99 6.34 -28.47
N SER A 604 4.13 7.27 -28.03
CA SER A 604 4.47 8.23 -26.99
C SER A 604 4.40 7.58 -25.60
N ALA A 605 5.44 7.78 -24.79
CA ALA A 605 5.49 7.30 -23.40
C ALA A 605 4.27 7.70 -22.52
N PRO A 606 3.68 8.92 -22.64
CA PRO A 606 2.48 9.28 -21.86
C PRO A 606 1.16 8.66 -22.35
N HIS A 607 1.08 8.08 -23.56
CA HIS A 607 -0.19 7.57 -24.11
C HIS A 607 -0.93 6.58 -23.18
N PRO A 608 -0.28 5.55 -22.58
CA PRO A 608 -0.93 4.65 -21.63
C PRO A 608 -1.48 5.40 -20.40
N LEU A 609 -0.66 6.25 -19.77
CA LEU A 609 -1.05 7.00 -18.58
C LEU A 609 -2.23 7.94 -18.86
N LEU A 610 -2.29 8.59 -20.03
CA LEU A 610 -3.42 9.42 -20.42
C LEU A 610 -4.74 8.62 -20.45
N LEU A 611 -4.74 7.42 -21.04
CA LEU A 611 -5.93 6.57 -21.10
C LEU A 611 -6.34 6.04 -19.71
N GLU A 612 -5.36 5.58 -18.91
CA GLU A 612 -5.58 5.09 -17.55
C GLU A 612 -6.10 6.19 -16.62
N LEU A 613 -5.48 7.37 -16.64
CA LEU A 613 -5.86 8.54 -15.83
C LEU A 613 -7.27 9.03 -16.17
N ARG A 614 -7.63 9.08 -17.47
CA ARG A 614 -8.99 9.40 -17.92
C ARG A 614 -10.03 8.44 -17.34
N ASN A 615 -9.75 7.13 -17.38
CA ASN A 615 -10.64 6.11 -16.85
C ASN A 615 -10.75 6.21 -15.32
N ALA A 616 -9.62 6.32 -14.62
CA ALA A 616 -9.57 6.42 -13.17
C ALA A 616 -10.25 7.68 -12.63
N ALA A 617 -10.11 8.83 -13.32
CA ALA A 617 -10.79 10.07 -12.96
C ALA A 617 -12.31 9.96 -13.11
N LYS A 618 -12.81 9.39 -14.21
CA LYS A 618 -14.25 9.16 -14.41
C LYS A 618 -14.85 8.21 -13.37
N GLU A 619 -14.15 7.12 -13.05
CA GLU A 619 -14.59 6.22 -11.98
C GLU A 619 -14.57 6.92 -10.61
N LEU A 620 -13.56 7.74 -10.33
CA LEU A 620 -13.44 8.47 -9.07
C LEU A 620 -14.57 9.48 -8.90
N LEU A 621 -14.85 10.28 -9.93
CA LEU A 621 -15.98 11.22 -9.99
C LEU A 621 -17.32 10.51 -9.76
N GLY A 622 -17.53 9.35 -10.42
CA GLY A 622 -18.70 8.51 -10.20
C GLY A 622 -18.80 7.98 -8.77
N ARG A 623 -17.69 7.52 -8.17
CA ARG A 623 -17.63 7.05 -6.77
C ARG A 623 -17.94 8.15 -5.74
N ILE A 624 -17.56 9.40 -6.01
CA ILE A 624 -17.83 10.56 -5.13
C ILE A 624 -19.12 11.31 -5.51
N ASN A 625 -19.88 10.81 -6.50
CA ASN A 625 -21.14 11.37 -6.98
C ASN A 625 -21.02 12.85 -7.41
N ILE A 626 -19.98 13.17 -8.19
CA ILE A 626 -19.80 14.49 -8.83
C ILE A 626 -20.04 14.32 -10.34
N PRO A 627 -20.97 15.09 -10.94
CA PRO A 627 -21.30 14.94 -12.35
C PRO A 627 -20.23 15.57 -13.26
N ASN A 628 -20.02 14.97 -14.44
CA ASN A 628 -18.99 15.37 -15.40
C ASN A 628 -18.99 16.86 -15.76
N ASN A 629 -20.15 17.52 -15.79
CA ASN A 629 -20.25 18.95 -16.10
C ASN A 629 -19.76 19.88 -14.97
N GLN A 630 -19.59 19.38 -13.74
CA GLN A 630 -18.98 20.10 -12.62
C GLN A 630 -17.48 19.73 -12.46
N ALA A 631 -17.01 18.70 -13.16
CA ALA A 631 -15.65 18.19 -13.06
C ALA A 631 -14.62 18.96 -13.89
N GLN A 632 -15.04 19.91 -14.73
CA GLN A 632 -14.14 20.66 -15.63
C GLN A 632 -13.08 21.48 -14.87
N ASP A 633 -13.47 22.12 -13.77
CA ASP A 633 -12.61 22.99 -12.95
C ASP A 633 -11.80 22.22 -11.87
N PHE A 634 -11.88 20.88 -11.88
CA PHE A 634 -11.01 20.04 -11.06
C PHE A 634 -9.59 20.06 -11.65
N ARG A 635 -8.58 19.78 -10.82
CA ARG A 635 -7.17 19.89 -11.17
C ARG A 635 -6.40 18.64 -10.74
N VAL A 636 -5.60 18.05 -11.64
CA VAL A 636 -4.61 17.02 -11.27
C VAL A 636 -3.38 17.73 -10.72
N TYR A 637 -2.96 17.39 -9.50
CA TYR A 637 -1.79 17.98 -8.83
C TYR A 637 -0.49 17.54 -9.52
N VAL A 638 0.37 18.50 -9.90
CA VAL A 638 1.60 18.25 -10.70
C VAL A 638 2.89 18.79 -10.06
N HIS A 639 2.89 19.04 -8.74
CA HIS A 639 4.08 19.52 -8.03
C HIS A 639 4.90 18.39 -7.38
N GLU A 640 4.29 17.25 -7.11
CA GLU A 640 4.92 16.04 -6.55
C GLU A 640 4.02 14.81 -6.80
N VAL A 641 4.62 13.64 -7.05
CA VAL A 641 3.92 12.34 -6.94
C VAL A 641 4.06 11.84 -5.51
N ILE A 642 2.94 11.56 -4.84
CA ILE A 642 2.95 11.15 -3.43
C ILE A 642 3.28 9.65 -3.32
N GLU A 643 4.54 9.35 -3.00
CA GLU A 643 5.05 7.98 -2.80
C GLU A 643 4.78 7.50 -1.36
N LEU A 644 4.11 6.35 -1.22
CA LEU A 644 3.67 5.76 0.05
C LEU A 644 4.38 4.42 0.29
N GLY A 645 5.60 4.50 0.79
CA GLY A 645 6.53 3.36 0.80
C GLY A 645 7.04 3.04 -0.61
N GLU A 646 7.48 1.81 -0.84
CA GLU A 646 8.15 1.41 -2.08
C GLU A 646 7.19 1.12 -3.25
N SER A 647 5.95 0.71 -2.96
CA SER A 647 5.09 0.04 -3.94
C SER A 647 3.74 0.70 -4.21
N VAL A 648 3.40 1.81 -3.54
CA VAL A 648 2.13 2.52 -3.71
C VAL A 648 2.42 4.00 -3.96
N SER A 649 1.84 4.57 -5.01
CA SER A 649 2.03 5.98 -5.36
C SER A 649 0.70 6.64 -5.73
N PHE A 650 0.62 7.96 -5.52
CA PHE A 650 -0.60 8.74 -5.72
C PHE A 650 -0.36 9.98 -6.59
N LEU A 651 -1.16 10.09 -7.65
CA LEU A 651 -1.56 11.38 -8.22
C LEU A 651 -2.77 11.89 -7.42
N LEU A 652 -2.89 13.21 -7.25
CA LEU A 652 -3.99 13.80 -6.49
C LEU A 652 -4.94 14.59 -7.40
N LEU A 653 -6.24 14.42 -7.15
CA LEU A 653 -7.32 15.17 -7.79
C LEU A 653 -7.84 16.21 -6.81
N LEU A 654 -7.65 17.48 -7.15
CA LEU A 654 -8.06 18.64 -6.38
C LEU A 654 -9.37 19.20 -6.96
N PRO A 655 -10.40 19.51 -6.15
CA PRO A 655 -11.56 20.27 -6.61
C PRO A 655 -11.18 21.75 -6.87
N PRO A 656 -12.13 22.58 -7.35
CA PRO A 656 -11.97 24.03 -7.40
C PRO A 656 -11.52 24.59 -6.05
N CYS A 657 -10.67 25.61 -6.05
CA CYS A 657 -10.04 26.15 -4.83
C CYS A 657 -11.03 26.56 -3.72
N GLU A 658 -12.22 27.04 -4.10
CA GLU A 658 -13.32 27.41 -3.19
C GLU A 658 -14.01 26.18 -2.57
N GLU A 659 -13.93 25.02 -3.21
CA GLU A 659 -14.54 23.77 -2.77
C GLU A 659 -13.57 22.81 -2.06
N VAL A 660 -12.27 23.08 -2.04
CA VAL A 660 -11.27 22.21 -1.36
C VAL A 660 -11.62 22.00 0.12
N CYS A 661 -12.18 23.01 0.79
CA CYS A 661 -12.59 22.94 2.19
C CYS A 661 -14.02 23.45 2.38
N THR A 662 -14.95 22.55 2.71
CA THR A 662 -16.32 22.93 3.08
C THR A 662 -16.32 23.67 4.42
N PRO A 663 -16.89 24.88 4.53
CA PRO A 663 -16.90 25.67 5.76
C PRO A 663 -17.89 25.13 6.80
N PRO A 664 -17.76 25.53 8.09
CA PRO A 664 -18.66 25.09 9.15
C PRO A 664 -20.13 25.46 8.86
N GLY A 665 -21.05 24.58 9.23
CA GLY A 665 -22.50 24.84 9.11
C GLY A 665 -23.12 24.54 7.74
N GLN A 666 -22.32 24.33 6.68
CA GLN A 666 -22.83 23.73 5.45
C GLN A 666 -23.07 22.22 5.64
N ASN A 667 -24.18 21.71 5.10
CA ASN A 667 -24.49 20.29 5.12
C ASN A 667 -23.43 19.51 4.32
N ASN A 668 -22.68 18.64 4.98
CA ASN A 668 -21.72 17.76 4.32
C ASN A 668 -22.49 16.78 3.39
N PRO A 669 -22.28 16.80 2.06
CA PRO A 669 -23.02 15.93 1.13
C PRO A 669 -22.72 14.44 1.34
N TYR A 670 -21.58 14.12 1.94
CA TYR A 670 -21.15 12.75 2.21
C TYR A 670 -21.79 12.21 3.50
N SER A 671 -23.08 11.85 3.41
CA SER A 671 -23.79 11.15 4.50
C SER A 671 -23.15 9.77 4.78
N PRO A 672 -23.36 9.16 5.97
CA PRO A 672 -22.79 7.84 6.29
C PRO A 672 -23.15 6.72 5.29
N ARG A 673 -24.27 6.87 4.56
CA ARG A 673 -24.70 5.93 3.50
C ARG A 673 -23.87 6.03 2.21
N SER A 674 -23.04 7.06 2.06
CA SER A 674 -22.14 7.26 0.90
C SER A 674 -20.92 6.33 0.90
N GLY A 675 -20.60 5.71 2.03
CA GLY A 675 -19.35 4.94 2.20
C GLY A 675 -18.15 5.78 2.61
N PHE A 676 -18.33 7.08 2.85
CA PHE A 676 -17.30 8.01 3.33
C PHE A 676 -17.67 8.63 4.69
N PHE A 677 -16.65 9.08 5.42
CA PHE A 677 -16.77 9.85 6.67
C PHE A 677 -15.57 10.79 6.79
N THR A 678 -15.46 11.55 7.89
CA THR A 678 -14.32 12.47 8.09
C THR A 678 -13.51 12.18 9.36
N LEU A 679 -12.19 12.19 9.24
CA LEU A 679 -11.24 12.13 10.36
C LEU A 679 -10.64 13.52 10.64
N PRO A 680 -10.28 13.86 11.90
CA PRO A 680 -9.36 14.97 12.19
C PRO A 680 -8.10 14.89 11.33
N LEU A 681 -7.62 16.01 10.76
CA LEU A 681 -6.41 16.02 9.93
C LEU A 681 -5.20 15.41 10.65
N GLN A 682 -4.95 15.82 11.90
CA GLN A 682 -3.83 15.30 12.69
C GLN A 682 -3.94 13.80 13.00
N ILE A 683 -5.16 13.27 13.19
CA ILE A 683 -5.33 11.82 13.42
C ILE A 683 -5.25 11.04 12.10
N PHE A 684 -5.71 11.61 10.98
CA PHE A 684 -5.46 11.06 9.65
C PHE A 684 -3.95 10.98 9.36
N GLU A 685 -3.19 12.03 9.67
CA GLU A 685 -1.72 12.04 9.54
C GLU A 685 -1.06 10.91 10.35
N LEU A 686 -1.40 10.77 11.65
CA LEU A 686 -0.87 9.67 12.47
C LEU A 686 -1.21 8.29 11.89
N VAL A 687 -2.49 8.04 11.57
CA VAL A 687 -2.98 6.75 11.05
C VAL A 687 -2.45 6.43 9.65
N HIS A 688 -2.19 7.46 8.84
CA HIS A 688 -1.57 7.33 7.52
C HIS A 688 -0.10 6.90 7.63
N PHE A 689 0.71 7.62 8.41
CA PHE A 689 2.11 7.26 8.59
C PHE A 689 2.29 5.98 9.42
N GLU A 690 1.36 5.61 10.31
CA GLU A 690 1.40 4.30 10.99
C GLU A 690 1.26 3.12 10.01
N ALA A 691 0.45 3.28 8.97
CA ALA A 691 0.27 2.26 7.95
C ALA A 691 1.48 2.17 6.99
N TYR A 692 1.94 3.30 6.46
CA TYR A 692 2.93 3.32 5.37
C TYR A 692 4.38 3.60 5.81
N CYS A 693 4.58 4.19 7.00
CA CYS A 693 5.89 4.66 7.50
C CYS A 693 6.07 4.41 9.02
N PRO A 694 5.79 3.20 9.55
CA PRO A 694 5.64 2.95 10.99
C PRO A 694 6.87 3.33 11.84
N SER A 695 8.09 3.17 11.32
CA SER A 695 9.31 3.57 12.02
C SER A 695 9.36 5.08 12.27
N PHE A 696 9.19 5.88 11.22
CA PHE A 696 9.23 7.34 11.29
C PHE A 696 8.18 7.90 12.25
N ILE A 697 6.93 7.41 12.17
CA ILE A 697 5.87 7.91 13.06
C ILE A 697 6.07 7.49 14.51
N SER A 698 6.62 6.30 14.78
CA SER A 698 6.99 5.88 16.14
C SER A 698 8.08 6.79 16.72
N GLN A 699 9.13 7.07 15.94
CA GLN A 699 10.21 8.00 16.32
C GLN A 699 9.66 9.41 16.60
N TYR A 700 8.80 9.94 15.72
CA TYR A 700 8.18 11.26 15.89
C TYR A 700 7.23 11.32 17.10
N CYS A 701 6.32 10.35 17.24
CA CYS A 701 5.41 10.29 18.38
C CYS A 701 6.17 10.19 19.71
N ARG A 702 7.28 9.43 19.75
CA ARG A 702 8.18 9.32 20.90
C ARG A 702 8.80 10.68 21.25
N ALA A 703 9.48 11.32 20.31
CA ALA A 703 10.10 12.63 20.53
C ALA A 703 9.05 13.66 20.98
N SER A 704 7.90 13.71 20.31
CA SER A 704 6.86 14.70 20.56
C SER A 704 6.10 14.50 21.87
N ALA A 705 5.87 13.25 22.29
CA ALA A 705 5.25 12.96 23.59
C ALA A 705 6.17 13.35 24.75
N VAL A 706 7.48 13.08 24.65
CA VAL A 706 8.49 13.41 25.67
C VAL A 706 8.77 14.91 25.73
N LEU A 707 9.09 15.55 24.60
CA LEU A 707 9.38 16.99 24.55
C LEU A 707 8.15 17.83 24.95
N GLY A 708 6.95 17.42 24.55
CA GLY A 708 5.70 18.07 24.98
C GLY A 708 5.39 17.93 26.47
N LEU A 709 6.10 17.07 27.20
CA LEU A 709 5.98 16.88 28.65
C LEU A 709 7.10 17.64 29.40
N GLU A 710 8.34 17.49 28.93
CA GLU A 710 9.51 18.22 29.40
C GLU A 710 9.36 19.75 29.22
N SER A 711 8.69 20.20 28.16
CA SER A 711 8.35 21.62 27.97
C SER A 711 7.52 22.16 29.14
N LEU A 712 6.42 21.48 29.51
CA LEU A 712 5.59 21.86 30.65
C LEU A 712 6.36 21.84 31.98
N MET A 713 7.22 20.84 32.18
CA MET A 713 8.07 20.74 33.37
C MET A 713 9.12 21.85 33.45
N SER A 714 9.73 22.24 32.32
CA SER A 714 10.68 23.36 32.26
C SER A 714 10.01 24.72 32.45
N GLN A 715 8.80 24.92 31.90
CA GLN A 715 7.97 26.09 32.18
C GLN A 715 7.57 26.17 33.66
N GLN A 716 7.35 25.04 34.35
CA GLN A 716 7.12 25.01 35.79
C GLN A 716 8.40 25.35 36.57
N ALA A 717 9.54 24.73 36.25
CA ALA A 717 10.82 25.02 36.90
C ALA A 717 11.22 26.50 36.81
N LEU A 718 10.88 27.18 35.71
CA LEU A 718 11.04 28.64 35.57
C LEU A 718 10.15 29.47 36.49
N ARG A 719 8.99 28.95 36.91
CA ARG A 719 8.04 29.61 37.84
C ARG A 719 8.37 29.30 39.31
N GLU A 720 9.05 28.19 39.57
CA GLU A 720 9.38 27.67 40.91
C GLU A 720 10.84 27.93 41.32
N ALA A 721 11.67 28.52 40.46
CA ALA A 721 13.04 28.91 40.80
C ALA A 721 13.05 30.10 41.77
N PHE A 722 13.66 29.93 42.95
CA PHE A 722 13.73 30.96 44.00
C PHE A 722 15.10 31.66 44.08
N SER A 723 16.17 30.99 43.64
CA SER A 723 17.53 31.53 43.56
C SER A 723 17.97 31.84 42.12
N GLU A 724 18.94 32.73 41.96
CA GLU A 724 19.53 33.06 40.65
C GLU A 724 20.16 31.82 39.98
N SER A 725 20.76 30.92 40.77
CA SER A 725 21.33 29.64 40.32
C SER A 725 20.28 28.67 39.78
N GLU A 726 19.15 28.52 40.47
CA GLU A 726 18.02 27.70 39.98
C GLU A 726 17.42 28.32 38.73
N LEU A 727 17.23 29.65 38.71
CA LEU A 727 16.65 30.36 37.58
C LEU A 727 17.53 30.28 36.33
N LEU A 728 18.86 30.36 36.48
CA LEU A 728 19.81 30.18 35.39
C LEU A 728 19.79 28.74 34.86
N THR A 729 19.75 27.75 35.75
CA THR A 729 19.66 26.32 35.38
C THR A 729 18.34 26.01 34.67
N ALA A 730 17.21 26.52 35.18
CA ALA A 730 15.89 26.37 34.59
C ALA A 730 15.80 27.05 33.21
N LYS A 731 16.41 28.24 33.04
CA LYS A 731 16.52 28.91 31.72
C LYS A 731 17.33 28.09 30.72
N GLN A 732 18.47 27.54 31.13
CA GLN A 732 19.29 26.68 30.26
C GLN A 732 18.53 25.42 29.84
N LYS A 733 17.90 24.70 30.78
CA LYS A 733 17.09 23.51 30.47
C LYS A 733 15.90 23.86 29.56
N HIS A 734 15.16 24.94 29.86
CA HIS A 734 14.03 25.36 29.04
C HIS A 734 14.46 25.73 27.63
N HIS A 735 15.52 26.52 27.45
CA HIS A 735 16.04 26.89 26.14
C HIS A 735 16.41 25.67 25.30
N LYS A 736 17.11 24.69 25.89
CA LYS A 736 17.48 23.45 25.18
C LYS A 736 16.25 22.60 24.78
N ILE A 737 15.18 22.61 25.57
CA ILE A 737 13.93 21.94 25.21
C ILE A 737 13.21 22.67 24.08
N GLN A 738 13.24 24.01 24.04
CA GLN A 738 12.69 24.78 22.91
C GLN A 738 13.48 24.53 21.62
N GLU A 739 14.82 24.43 21.66
CA GLU A 739 15.63 24.02 20.50
C GLU A 739 15.19 22.65 19.95
N LEU A 740 15.05 21.65 20.82
CA LEU A 740 14.69 20.28 20.43
C LEU A 740 13.25 20.18 19.93
N LEU A 741 12.32 20.97 20.48
CA LEU A 741 10.96 21.12 19.95
C LEU A 741 10.98 21.69 18.54
N GLN A 742 11.70 22.81 18.33
CA GLN A 742 11.81 23.43 17.02
C GLN A 742 12.39 22.45 15.99
N GLN A 743 13.50 21.78 16.30
CA GLN A 743 14.12 20.80 15.39
C GLN A 743 13.15 19.64 15.02
N MET A 744 12.39 19.15 16.00
CA MET A 744 11.38 18.12 15.78
C MET A 744 10.18 18.63 14.96
N GLU A 745 9.76 19.89 15.15
CA GLU A 745 8.68 20.52 14.39
C GLU A 745 9.09 20.84 12.95
N GLU A 746 10.34 21.21 12.71
CA GLU A 746 10.94 21.38 11.38
C GLU A 746 10.95 20.05 10.62
N VAL A 747 11.41 18.97 11.26
CA VAL A 747 11.37 17.61 10.69
C VAL A 747 9.93 17.14 10.41
N TRP A 748 8.99 17.40 11.33
CA TRP A 748 7.58 17.05 11.13
C TRP A 748 6.94 17.86 10.01
N ARG A 749 7.30 19.14 9.86
CA ARG A 749 6.83 20.01 8.77
C ARG A 749 7.25 19.49 7.40
N GLU A 750 8.51 19.06 7.24
CA GLU A 750 9.04 18.56 5.96
C GLU A 750 8.46 17.20 5.54
N ALA A 751 8.06 16.37 6.51
CA ALA A 751 7.34 15.11 6.24
C ALA A 751 5.88 15.33 5.77
N ARG A 752 5.24 16.45 6.13
CA ARG A 752 3.80 16.70 5.94
C ARG A 752 3.46 17.24 4.54
N TRP A 753 3.72 16.41 3.52
CA TRP A 753 3.27 16.61 2.14
C TRP A 753 1.79 17.03 2.03
N MET A 754 0.92 16.54 2.94
CA MET A 754 -0.50 16.89 3.00
C MET A 754 -0.73 18.39 3.20
N VAL A 755 0.05 19.05 4.07
CA VAL A 755 -0.13 20.47 4.37
C VAL A 755 0.26 21.34 3.16
N GLU A 756 1.36 20.99 2.48
CA GLU A 756 1.77 21.64 1.24
C GLU A 756 0.70 21.50 0.14
N VAL A 757 0.22 20.27 -0.11
CA VAL A 757 -0.89 20.00 -1.05
C VAL A 757 -2.11 20.86 -0.74
N LEU A 758 -2.49 20.95 0.55
CA LEU A 758 -3.68 21.69 0.99
C LEU A 758 -3.50 23.22 0.94
N GLN A 759 -2.27 23.72 1.09
CA GLN A 759 -1.93 25.12 0.80
C GLN A 759 -2.07 25.38 -0.70
N CYS A 760 -1.33 24.64 -1.54
CA CYS A 760 -1.38 24.78 -3.01
C CYS A 760 -2.82 24.70 -3.55
N ALA A 761 -3.61 23.73 -3.11
CA ALA A 761 -4.98 23.54 -3.57
C ALA A 761 -5.91 24.75 -3.32
N ARG A 762 -5.67 25.51 -2.25
CA ARG A 762 -6.47 26.69 -1.84
C ARG A 762 -6.05 28.00 -2.54
N TYR A 763 -4.79 28.15 -2.93
CA TYR A 763 -4.33 29.41 -3.56
C TYR A 763 -4.89 29.57 -4.98
N LYS A 764 -5.35 30.79 -5.30
CA LYS A 764 -5.90 31.17 -6.61
C LYS A 764 -4.84 31.67 -7.61
N GLN A 765 -3.75 32.27 -7.13
CA GLN A 765 -2.78 32.96 -7.99
C GLN A 765 -1.76 32.03 -8.67
N GLN A 766 -1.62 30.78 -8.19
CA GLN A 766 -0.80 29.76 -8.83
C GLN A 766 -1.69 28.55 -9.18
N PRO A 767 -1.69 28.06 -10.43
CA PRO A 767 -2.42 26.85 -10.79
C PRO A 767 -1.71 25.62 -10.20
N ALA A 768 -2.15 25.20 -9.01
CA ALA A 768 -1.63 24.03 -8.29
C ALA A 768 -1.84 22.67 -9.01
N GLY A 769 -2.26 22.67 -10.26
CA GLY A 769 -2.56 21.47 -11.02
C GLY A 769 -3.16 21.77 -12.40
N VAL A 770 -3.06 20.79 -13.29
CA VAL A 770 -3.62 20.82 -14.66
C VAL A 770 -5.12 20.63 -14.62
N SER A 771 -5.89 21.45 -15.36
CA SER A 771 -7.34 21.30 -15.46
C SER A 771 -7.72 19.91 -15.99
N LEU A 772 -8.63 19.23 -15.29
CA LEU A 772 -9.20 17.98 -15.74
C LEU A 772 -10.01 18.16 -17.04
N GLY A 773 -10.55 19.36 -17.29
CA GLY A 773 -11.14 19.75 -18.57
C GLY A 773 -10.15 19.85 -19.74
N SER A 774 -8.86 20.01 -19.47
CA SER A 774 -7.79 19.87 -20.49
C SER A 774 -7.39 18.41 -20.73
N ILE A 775 -7.75 17.49 -19.82
CA ILE A 775 -7.45 16.05 -19.93
C ILE A 775 -8.65 15.27 -20.48
N ILE A 776 -9.89 15.62 -20.11
CA ILE A 776 -11.14 14.95 -20.47
C ILE A 776 -12.09 15.93 -21.17
N ASP A 777 -12.51 15.57 -22.38
CA ASP A 777 -13.59 16.27 -23.06
C ASP A 777 -14.96 15.86 -22.49
N PHE A 778 -15.38 16.57 -21.45
CA PHE A 778 -16.69 16.39 -20.82
C PHE A 778 -17.88 16.79 -21.73
N THR A 779 -17.64 17.48 -22.85
CA THR A 779 -18.72 17.92 -23.76
C THR A 779 -19.22 16.80 -24.66
N LYS A 780 -18.33 15.88 -25.07
CA LYS A 780 -18.70 14.71 -25.89
C LYS A 780 -19.41 13.60 -25.09
N GLU A 781 -19.42 13.68 -23.76
CA GLU A 781 -19.84 12.59 -22.87
C GLU A 781 -21.17 12.87 -22.15
N SER A 782 -21.96 13.84 -22.62
CA SER A 782 -23.27 14.16 -22.06
C SER A 782 -24.42 13.38 -22.73
N VAL A 783 -25.14 12.59 -21.92
CA VAL A 783 -26.52 12.06 -22.15
C VAL A 783 -26.58 10.89 -23.16
N PRO A 784 -27.06 9.71 -22.73
CA PRO A 784 -28.51 9.45 -22.75
C PRO A 784 -29.20 9.55 -21.39
N GLU A 785 -30.38 10.17 -21.36
CA GLU A 785 -31.33 9.96 -20.28
C GLU A 785 -31.84 8.51 -20.35
N LYS A 786 -32.05 7.87 -19.20
CA LYS A 786 -32.73 6.58 -19.17
C LYS A 786 -34.17 6.79 -19.63
N THR A 787 -34.53 6.21 -20.78
CA THR A 787 -35.90 6.18 -21.28
C THR A 787 -36.85 5.71 -20.18
N PRO A 788 -37.90 6.48 -19.83
CA PRO A 788 -38.81 6.12 -18.75
C PRO A 788 -39.53 4.82 -19.10
N SER A 789 -39.15 3.74 -18.42
CA SER A 789 -39.70 2.42 -18.69
C SER A 789 -41.14 2.36 -18.20
N THR A 790 -42.08 2.24 -19.14
CA THR A 790 -43.52 2.16 -18.85
C THR A 790 -43.85 0.86 -18.12
N SER A 791 -44.01 0.94 -16.80
CA SER A 791 -44.56 -0.11 -15.94
C SER A 791 -45.63 0.50 -15.04
N SER A 792 -46.81 -0.10 -15.01
CA SER A 792 -48.02 0.49 -14.44
C SER A 792 -48.31 0.06 -13.00
N GLN A 793 -48.56 1.03 -12.13
CA GLN A 793 -49.43 0.88 -10.95
C GLN A 793 -50.04 2.24 -10.57
N PRO A 794 -51.26 2.28 -9.99
CA PRO A 794 -52.06 3.51 -9.92
C PRO A 794 -51.97 4.29 -8.60
N ASP A 795 -52.33 5.56 -8.71
CA ASP A 795 -52.97 6.43 -7.70
C ASP A 795 -52.34 6.57 -6.30
N TYR A 796 -51.53 7.62 -6.14
CA TYR A 796 -51.55 8.44 -4.91
C TYR A 796 -51.47 9.94 -5.27
N LEU A 797 -52.20 10.78 -4.54
CA LEU A 797 -52.42 12.20 -4.90
C LEU A 797 -51.19 13.09 -4.63
N PRO A 798 -50.90 14.08 -5.50
CA PRO A 798 -49.79 15.01 -5.30
C PRO A 798 -50.10 16.09 -4.25
N SER A 799 -49.08 16.45 -3.46
CA SER A 799 -49.09 17.65 -2.60
C SER A 799 -48.55 18.88 -3.36
N PRO A 800 -48.94 20.12 -3.00
CA PRO A 800 -48.67 21.31 -3.81
C PRO A 800 -47.20 21.77 -3.81
N VAL A 801 -46.84 22.50 -4.87
CA VAL A 801 -45.48 22.96 -5.20
C VAL A 801 -45.14 24.29 -4.49
N PRO A 802 -43.92 24.48 -3.97
CA PRO A 802 -43.45 25.78 -3.47
C PRO A 802 -43.05 26.75 -4.60
N SER A 803 -43.36 28.04 -4.42
CA SER A 803 -43.12 29.11 -5.41
C SER A 803 -41.63 29.37 -5.70
N PRO A 804 -41.27 29.85 -6.92
CA PRO A 804 -39.88 30.04 -7.33
C PRO A 804 -39.22 31.29 -6.72
N ALA A 805 -37.90 31.23 -6.52
CA ALA A 805 -37.06 32.35 -6.13
C ALA A 805 -36.59 33.18 -7.35
N SER A 806 -36.32 34.47 -7.14
CA SER A 806 -36.01 35.43 -8.20
C SER A 806 -34.53 35.48 -8.59
N THR A 807 -34.27 35.57 -9.90
CA THR A 807 -32.95 35.84 -10.49
C THR A 807 -32.62 37.34 -10.53
N PRO A 808 -31.36 37.73 -10.26
CA PRO A 808 -30.80 39.01 -10.70
C PRO A 808 -30.13 38.90 -12.08
N HIS A 809 -30.08 40.00 -12.84
CA HIS A 809 -29.54 40.03 -14.21
C HIS A 809 -28.04 40.38 -14.28
N THR A 810 -27.38 39.93 -15.36
CA THR A 810 -26.01 40.28 -15.75
C THR A 810 -25.86 41.73 -16.25
N SER A 811 -24.73 42.37 -15.98
CA SER A 811 -24.26 43.60 -16.64
C SER A 811 -22.76 43.50 -17.00
N ARG A 812 -22.23 44.41 -17.84
CA ARG A 812 -20.93 44.24 -18.53
C ARG A 812 -19.87 45.32 -18.22
N LYS A 813 -18.67 44.84 -17.85
CA LYS A 813 -17.30 45.28 -18.25
C LYS A 813 -16.74 46.68 -17.87
N HIS A 814 -15.60 46.60 -17.14
CA HIS A 814 -14.36 47.41 -17.24
C HIS A 814 -14.32 48.86 -16.70
N PRO A 815 -13.15 49.40 -16.27
CA PRO A 815 -11.94 48.75 -15.72
C PRO A 815 -11.29 49.43 -14.47
N ALA A 816 -10.47 48.65 -13.74
CA ALA A 816 -9.29 49.01 -12.90
C ALA A 816 -9.33 50.15 -11.84
N LEU A 817 -9.00 49.82 -10.57
CA LEU A 817 -7.78 50.28 -9.85
C LEU A 817 -7.70 49.77 -8.38
N SER A 818 -6.48 49.45 -7.94
CA SER A 818 -5.89 49.36 -6.59
C SER A 818 -6.54 48.63 -5.38
N ASP A 819 -5.63 48.12 -4.56
CA ASP A 819 -5.64 47.92 -3.09
C ASP A 819 -6.72 47.03 -2.44
N ASP A 820 -6.35 45.77 -2.15
CA ASP A 820 -6.87 45.01 -0.99
C ASP A 820 -5.88 43.89 -0.53
N GLU A 821 -4.59 44.19 -0.52
CA GLU A 821 -3.50 43.29 -0.03
C GLU A 821 -3.46 43.25 1.52
N ASN A 822 -4.51 42.73 2.18
CA ASN A 822 -4.48 42.58 3.65
C ASN A 822 -5.43 41.54 4.30
N LEU A 823 -5.94 40.54 3.56
CA LEU A 823 -6.96 39.59 4.07
C LEU A 823 -6.63 38.09 3.88
N LEU A 824 -5.36 37.72 3.79
CA LEU A 824 -4.92 36.32 3.63
C LEU A 824 -4.19 35.71 4.85
N GLU A 825 -4.00 36.45 5.93
CA GLU A 825 -3.29 35.98 7.14
C GLU A 825 -4.24 35.58 8.28
N VAL A 826 -5.28 34.80 7.96
CA VAL A 826 -6.15 34.12 8.94
C VAL A 826 -6.40 32.67 8.48
N PHE A 827 -6.50 31.74 9.43
CA PHE A 827 -6.74 30.30 9.21
C PHE A 827 -5.54 29.47 8.71
N LEU A 828 -4.32 29.84 9.13
CA LEU A 828 -3.30 28.87 9.56
C LEU A 828 -2.73 29.36 10.89
N THR A 829 -2.75 28.54 11.93
CA THR A 829 -2.12 28.86 13.22
C THR A 829 -0.64 28.51 13.15
N THR A 830 0.22 29.51 13.23
CA THR A 830 1.60 29.34 13.70
C THR A 830 1.58 29.19 15.22
N ASP A 831 2.19 28.14 15.75
CA ASP A 831 2.30 27.95 17.20
C ASP A 831 3.26 29.00 17.79
N SER A 832 2.78 29.80 18.74
CA SER A 832 3.61 30.72 19.53
C SER A 832 2.98 31.02 20.90
N ASP A 833 3.71 30.72 21.97
CA ASP A 833 3.28 30.93 23.36
C ASP A 833 3.37 32.42 23.77
N TYR A 834 2.26 33.06 24.17
CA TYR A 834 2.33 34.30 24.96
C TYR A 834 1.15 34.55 25.93
N GLY A 835 0.94 33.63 26.87
CA GLY A 835 -0.09 33.75 27.92
C GLY A 835 0.31 34.63 29.11
N SER A 836 0.26 35.97 28.97
CA SER A 836 0.56 36.91 30.07
C SER A 836 -0.72 37.48 30.73
N SER A 837 -1.27 36.77 31.72
CA SER A 837 -2.44 37.23 32.48
C SER A 837 -2.14 38.45 33.37
N ARG A 838 -2.88 39.56 33.20
CA ARG A 838 -2.97 40.64 34.20
C ARG A 838 -4.42 40.81 34.64
N ALA A 839 -4.72 40.38 35.87
CA ALA A 839 -6.10 40.35 36.37
C ALA A 839 -6.64 41.75 36.69
N GLN A 840 -7.94 41.94 36.44
CA GLN A 840 -8.77 42.94 37.11
C GLN A 840 -10.08 42.27 37.56
N SER A 841 -10.52 42.59 38.77
CA SER A 841 -11.69 41.99 39.42
C SER A 841 -13.01 42.62 38.96
N PRO A 842 -14.12 41.86 38.90
CA PRO A 842 -15.44 42.44 38.66
C PRO A 842 -15.91 43.29 39.85
N ARG A 843 -16.82 44.22 39.58
CA ARG A 843 -17.75 44.81 40.56
C ARG A 843 -19.17 44.72 40.02
N GLU A 844 -20.12 44.63 40.93
CA GLU A 844 -21.53 44.33 40.68
C GLU A 844 -22.38 45.61 40.56
N LEU A 845 -23.63 45.43 40.09
CA LEU A 845 -24.77 46.36 40.13
C LEU A 845 -24.67 47.59 39.19
N ASP A 846 -25.77 48.15 38.67
CA ASP A 846 -27.19 47.84 38.89
C ASP A 846 -28.07 48.01 37.63
N LEU A 847 -29.36 47.71 37.77
CA LEU A 847 -30.40 47.65 36.71
C LEU A 847 -31.00 49.02 36.35
N LEU A 848 -31.49 49.15 35.09
CA LEU A 848 -32.85 49.58 34.66
C LEU A 848 -32.85 50.07 33.17
N PRO A 849 -34.02 50.11 32.46
CA PRO A 849 -34.04 49.84 31.00
C PRO A 849 -34.71 50.98 30.15
N PRO A 850 -35.47 50.75 29.06
CA PRO A 850 -35.05 51.21 27.73
C PRO A 850 -35.97 52.26 27.05
N VAL A 851 -35.45 52.97 26.04
CA VAL A 851 -36.25 53.79 25.11
C VAL A 851 -35.73 53.66 23.67
N SER A 852 -36.67 53.52 22.73
CA SER A 852 -36.49 53.48 21.27
C SER A 852 -37.58 54.38 20.62
N PRO A 853 -37.63 54.55 19.29
CA PRO A 853 -36.58 55.01 18.36
C PRO A 853 -37.08 56.23 17.53
N SER A 854 -36.23 56.85 16.70
CA SER A 854 -36.71 57.72 15.61
C SER A 854 -35.72 57.88 14.44
N HIS A 855 -36.28 58.23 13.27
CA HIS A 855 -35.60 58.51 12.00
C HIS A 855 -35.05 59.98 11.99
N THR A 856 -34.36 60.55 10.99
CA THR A 856 -34.51 60.41 9.52
C THR A 856 -33.33 61.03 8.73
N HIS A 857 -33.19 60.60 7.47
CA HIS A 857 -32.45 61.11 6.29
C HIS A 857 -31.76 62.50 6.22
N SER A 858 -30.89 62.57 5.19
CA SER A 858 -30.57 63.72 4.29
C SER A 858 -29.36 64.61 4.63
N TYR A 859 -28.65 65.24 3.69
CA TYR A 859 -28.19 64.91 2.30
C TYR A 859 -27.13 65.98 1.93
N THR A 860 -26.16 65.67 1.05
CA THR A 860 -25.33 66.57 0.18
C THR A 860 -25.31 68.10 0.42
N HIS A 861 -24.16 68.79 0.43
CA HIS A 861 -23.48 69.19 -0.83
C HIS A 861 -22.04 69.75 -0.67
N SER A 862 -21.20 69.48 -1.69
CA SER A 862 -19.98 70.21 -2.12
C SER A 862 -20.35 71.35 -3.11
N PRO A 863 -19.48 72.30 -3.61
CA PRO A 863 -18.07 72.06 -4.03
C PRO A 863 -17.02 73.23 -4.17
N SER A 864 -15.73 72.84 -4.36
CA SER A 864 -14.69 73.31 -5.33
C SER A 864 -14.19 74.78 -5.49
N TYR A 865 -12.99 74.89 -6.13
CA TYR A 865 -12.26 76.04 -6.75
C TYR A 865 -11.26 76.84 -5.88
N THR A 866 -10.03 77.22 -6.29
CA THR A 866 -9.03 76.72 -7.30
C THR A 866 -7.67 77.49 -7.18
N HIS A 867 -6.59 76.99 -7.83
CA HIS A 867 -5.36 77.74 -8.24
C HIS A 867 -4.43 78.24 -7.10
N THR A 868 -3.12 78.57 -7.20
CA THR A 868 -2.00 78.57 -8.20
C THR A 868 -0.67 78.80 -7.42
N SER A 869 0.60 78.64 -7.87
CA SER A 869 1.30 78.06 -9.06
C SER A 869 2.82 77.91 -8.72
N THR A 870 3.66 77.51 -9.69
CA THR A 870 5.16 77.59 -9.75
C THR A 870 5.99 76.81 -8.68
N ARG A 871 7.05 76.02 -8.93
CA ARG A 871 8.02 75.72 -10.03
C ARG A 871 9.43 76.33 -9.83
N ALA A 872 10.40 75.53 -9.35
CA ALA A 872 11.81 75.45 -9.84
C ALA A 872 12.70 74.48 -9.02
N ASP A 873 13.24 73.45 -9.68
CA ASP A 873 14.54 72.80 -9.37
C ASP A 873 15.71 73.68 -9.93
N PRO A 874 17.03 73.40 -9.74
CA PRO A 874 17.66 72.12 -9.36
C PRO A 874 18.82 72.19 -8.31
N SER A 875 19.30 71.02 -7.84
CA SER A 875 20.70 70.54 -8.03
C SER A 875 21.12 69.39 -7.08
N GLN A 876 21.43 68.23 -7.68
CA GLN A 876 22.28 67.15 -7.15
C GLN A 876 23.77 67.42 -7.55
N PRO A 877 24.82 66.69 -7.10
CA PRO A 877 24.85 65.21 -6.92
C PRO A 877 25.74 64.62 -5.77
N ASP A 878 25.60 63.30 -5.57
CA ASP A 878 26.63 62.23 -5.28
C ASP A 878 27.72 62.45 -4.17
N VAL A 879 28.39 61.47 -3.53
CA VAL A 879 28.52 59.98 -3.58
C VAL A 879 29.12 59.50 -2.21
N LEU A 880 29.22 58.27 -1.69
CA LEU A 880 28.91 56.82 -1.97
C LEU A 880 28.35 56.23 -0.62
N GLN A 881 27.80 55.01 -0.42
CA GLN A 881 28.36 53.62 -0.42
C GLN A 881 29.67 53.42 0.39
N THR A 882 29.97 52.29 1.04
CA THR A 882 29.30 50.97 1.30
C THR A 882 29.84 50.46 2.67
N GLY A 883 29.37 49.43 3.36
CA GLY A 883 28.60 48.23 3.01
C GLY A 883 29.31 47.00 3.64
N GLY A 884 28.56 46.03 4.19
CA GLY A 884 29.10 44.90 4.96
C GLY A 884 28.07 44.37 5.93
#